data_AF-A0A1T4LR82-F1
#
_entry.id   AF-A0A1T4LR82-F1
#
_cell.length_a   1.000
_cell.length_b   1.000
_cell.length_c   1.000
_cell.angle_alpha   90.00
_cell.angle_beta   90.00
_cell.angle_gamma   90.00
#
_symmetry.space_group_name_H-M   'P 1'
#
loop_
_entity.id
_entity.type
_entity.pdbx_description
1 polymer ?
#
loop_
_entity_poly.entity_id
_entity_poly.type
_entity_poly.pdbx_seq_one_letter_code
_entity_poly.pdbx_strand_id
1 'polypeptide(L)'
;MAADSDDPTFIEEQRHLSEIYAQLRDIYDELTEEIEVKHKSAAQDLRDLSEEVRIDFGGADETMETLAAIETLNSVIDTYNQHHDFAVEKLGRVIMLMGQPYFAKVRLKMRPGRPARDVYIGSAGITDKNKIPLIVDWRNPVAETYYNQEMGPTSYTVDGRVRTVNLELRRQYDIVRDKLNAYFDTTIAIEDSLLLNALKRHHTEKLQAITATIQKEQNQVVRHEDVPVMLVNGIAGSGKTSVLLQRIAFLFYRNRETLSPEQVYLFTPNQVFQKYIDTVLPTLGESNPQTFTWKEFLAGLGLGDRGTGAEEDPAVLDELDAAFGDVQVKMEDLRDIRVGETALIKASQIKSALEKFSQFPVGPRLMALVRDELHDRLDRRIAQMAHGEEVLEEVLALDVDEQMELFGEVASPSNDDDAFRYAKKLLKSRYNCAHEDIENLTWLRLDRIGCRMTGRKAISAAEWLYLKLLVTGHGADDARFVMIDEVQDYTLTQLTVLAKYFPRAHFLLLGDSHQAIHEGTATFEQIRELFARTHGNVEECRLMTSYRSSPEITRLFASLLPEEERINLSSVHRPGIAPRVVEVADGETNTQAWLDELRSAIDAAAQDEGLTAVVAADKRRVSWLSKRLGERVVTVRNGKKLPAEGVVLMDLPLAKGLEFDHVIVPDAQETVYPDTPLARRRLYTAISRAMHKVDLISQGGISPLLADWK
;
A
#
# COMPACT_ATOMS: atom_id res chain seq x y z
N MET A 1 34.06 -13.53 -11.86
CA MET A 1 34.77 -13.86 -13.11
C MET A 1 34.93 -12.55 -13.86
N ALA A 2 36.15 -12.18 -14.23
CA ALA A 2 36.40 -10.98 -15.02
C ALA A 2 35.68 -11.13 -16.37
N ALA A 3 34.86 -10.15 -16.74
CA ALA A 3 34.27 -10.08 -18.08
C ALA A 3 35.40 -10.07 -19.11
N ASP A 4 35.31 -10.92 -20.13
CA ASP A 4 36.24 -10.93 -21.27
C ASP A 4 36.24 -9.54 -21.92
N SER A 5 37.33 -8.78 -21.75
CA SER A 5 37.46 -7.41 -22.26
C SER A 5 37.52 -7.33 -23.79
N ASP A 6 37.48 -8.47 -24.49
CA ASP A 6 37.61 -8.59 -25.95
C ASP A 6 36.27 -8.93 -26.65
N ASP A 7 35.14 -9.02 -25.94
CA ASP A 7 33.83 -9.23 -26.58
C ASP A 7 33.38 -7.99 -27.37
N PRO A 8 33.26 -8.07 -28.72
CA PRO A 8 32.86 -6.93 -29.54
C PRO A 8 31.48 -6.36 -29.17
N THR A 9 30.56 -7.23 -28.73
CA THR A 9 29.20 -6.83 -28.33
C THR A 9 29.24 -6.02 -27.04
N PHE A 10 30.04 -6.47 -26.06
CA PHE A 10 30.24 -5.73 -24.81
C PHE A 10 30.80 -4.33 -25.08
N ILE A 11 31.78 -4.22 -25.97
CA ILE A 11 32.39 -2.92 -26.35
C ILE A 11 31.37 -2.01 -27.03
N GLU A 12 30.53 -2.55 -27.93
CA GLU A 12 29.45 -1.80 -28.60
C GLU A 12 28.42 -1.28 -27.59
N GLU A 13 27.91 -2.15 -26.70
CA GLU A 13 26.91 -1.76 -25.71
C GLU A 13 27.47 -0.82 -24.64
N GLN A 14 28.75 -0.98 -24.23
CA GLN A 14 29.42 -0.04 -23.34
C GLN A 14 29.59 1.35 -24.00
N ARG A 15 29.90 1.41 -25.30
CA ARG A 15 29.97 2.68 -26.03
C ARG A 15 28.60 3.37 -26.07
N HIS A 16 27.56 2.62 -26.40
CA HIS A 16 26.20 3.14 -26.42
C HIS A 16 25.76 3.65 -25.03
N LEU A 17 26.04 2.89 -23.97
CA LEU A 17 25.78 3.31 -22.60
C LEU A 17 26.48 4.64 -22.27
N SER A 18 27.75 4.79 -22.63
CA SER A 18 28.49 6.02 -22.38
C SER A 18 27.90 7.22 -23.14
N GLU A 19 27.41 7.03 -24.36
CA GLU A 19 26.72 8.08 -25.14
C GLU A 19 25.40 8.50 -24.48
N ILE A 20 24.56 7.53 -24.08
CA ILE A 20 23.30 7.80 -23.39
C ILE A 20 23.55 8.48 -22.04
N TYR A 21 24.56 8.02 -21.29
CA TYR A 21 24.91 8.61 -19.99
C TYR A 21 25.37 10.06 -20.13
N ALA A 22 26.16 10.38 -21.17
CA ALA A 22 26.54 11.76 -21.47
C ALA A 22 25.32 12.64 -21.76
N GLN A 23 24.38 12.15 -22.58
CA GLN A 23 23.14 12.88 -22.86
C GLN A 23 22.26 13.08 -21.62
N LEU A 24 22.16 12.07 -20.75
CA LEU A 24 21.45 12.19 -19.46
C LEU A 24 22.10 13.26 -18.58
N ARG A 25 23.44 13.32 -18.57
CA ARG A 25 24.19 14.34 -17.81
C ARG A 25 23.95 15.74 -18.37
N ASP A 26 23.98 15.90 -19.69
CA ASP A 26 23.67 17.19 -20.32
C ASP A 26 22.25 17.65 -19.95
N ILE A 27 21.26 16.76 -19.98
CA ILE A 27 19.88 17.07 -19.57
C ILE A 27 19.80 17.42 -18.08
N TYR A 28 20.56 16.72 -17.23
CA TYR A 28 20.63 16.99 -15.79
C TYR A 28 21.18 18.40 -15.51
N ASP A 29 22.30 18.75 -16.14
CA ASP A 29 22.95 20.04 -15.97
C ASP A 29 22.03 21.17 -16.48
N GLU A 30 21.42 21.00 -17.66
CA GLU A 30 20.45 21.95 -18.23
C GLU A 30 19.24 22.18 -17.31
N LEU A 31 18.63 21.11 -16.77
CA LEU A 31 17.46 21.22 -15.88
C LEU A 31 17.82 21.85 -14.53
N THR A 32 18.99 21.53 -13.99
CA THR A 32 19.44 22.09 -12.71
C THR A 32 19.68 23.60 -12.85
N GLU A 33 20.35 24.02 -13.93
CA GLU A 33 20.55 25.44 -14.22
C GLU A 33 19.21 26.16 -14.47
N GLU A 34 18.29 25.55 -15.24
CA GLU A 34 16.97 26.09 -15.50
C GLU A 34 16.18 26.34 -14.21
N ILE A 35 16.17 25.36 -13.29
CA ILE A 35 15.47 25.47 -12.00
C ILE A 35 16.08 26.59 -11.15
N GLU A 36 17.41 26.68 -11.05
CA GLU A 36 18.09 27.72 -10.26
C GLU A 36 17.87 29.14 -10.81
N VAL A 37 17.99 29.32 -12.13
CA VAL A 37 17.86 30.62 -12.79
C VAL A 37 16.41 31.08 -12.78
N LYS A 38 15.47 30.20 -13.17
CA LYS A 38 14.04 30.56 -13.21
C LYS A 38 13.47 30.83 -11.83
N HIS A 39 13.88 30.11 -10.80
CA HIS A 39 13.43 30.38 -9.43
C HIS A 39 13.88 31.78 -8.95
N LYS A 40 15.09 32.21 -9.30
CA LYS A 40 15.57 33.57 -8.97
C LYS A 40 14.82 34.64 -9.77
N SER A 41 14.61 34.43 -11.07
CA SER A 41 13.87 35.37 -11.92
C SER A 41 12.41 35.49 -11.51
N ALA A 42 11.71 34.37 -11.29
CA ALA A 42 10.32 34.34 -10.87
C ALA A 42 10.11 35.07 -9.53
N ALA A 43 11.02 34.89 -8.57
CA ALA A 43 10.95 35.59 -7.29
C ALA A 43 11.14 37.11 -7.43
N GLN A 44 11.88 37.58 -8.44
CA GLN A 44 12.03 39.01 -8.74
C GLN A 44 10.78 39.54 -9.46
N ASP A 45 10.33 38.85 -10.52
CA ASP A 45 9.14 39.24 -11.29
C ASP A 45 7.89 39.34 -10.40
N LEU A 46 7.72 38.40 -9.46
CA LEU A 46 6.60 38.43 -8.51
C LEU A 46 6.67 39.61 -7.54
N ARG A 47 7.87 40.05 -7.14
CA ARG A 47 8.02 41.26 -6.31
C ARG A 47 7.64 42.49 -7.10
N ASP A 48 8.19 42.63 -8.30
CA ASP A 48 7.94 43.77 -9.17
C ASP A 48 6.43 43.89 -9.48
N LEU A 49 5.77 42.78 -9.81
CA LEU A 49 4.31 42.73 -10.00
C LEU A 49 3.55 43.06 -8.71
N SER A 50 3.96 42.54 -7.56
CA SER A 50 3.28 42.82 -6.29
C SER A 50 3.38 44.29 -5.86
N GLU A 51 4.47 44.99 -6.23
CA GLU A 51 4.64 46.42 -5.95
C GLU A 51 3.78 47.30 -6.86
N GLU A 52 3.40 46.82 -8.05
CA GLU A 52 2.52 47.53 -8.98
C GLU A 52 1.03 47.41 -8.61
N VAL A 53 0.63 46.37 -7.87
CA VAL A 53 -0.76 46.17 -7.44
C VAL A 53 -1.11 47.13 -6.29
N ARG A 54 -1.92 48.15 -6.59
CA ARG A 54 -2.52 49.00 -5.57
C ARG A 54 -3.79 48.34 -5.03
N ILE A 55 -3.77 48.00 -3.75
CA ILE A 55 -4.91 47.45 -3.04
C ILE A 55 -5.81 48.61 -2.60
N ASP A 56 -6.98 48.74 -3.22
CA ASP A 56 -7.99 49.74 -2.86
C ASP A 56 -9.39 49.11 -2.77
N PHE A 57 -10.00 49.18 -1.59
CA PHE A 57 -11.33 48.64 -1.29
C PHE A 57 -12.35 49.73 -0.94
N GLY A 58 -12.06 51.00 -1.27
CA GLY A 58 -12.89 52.14 -0.91
C GLY A 58 -14.25 52.21 -1.60
N GLY A 59 -14.44 51.46 -2.69
CA GLY A 59 -15.68 51.40 -3.46
C GLY A 59 -15.81 50.11 -4.29
N ALA A 60 -16.99 49.89 -4.87
CA ALA A 60 -17.32 48.65 -5.56
C ALA A 60 -16.51 48.45 -6.86
N ASP A 61 -16.21 49.53 -7.58
CA ASP A 61 -15.41 49.49 -8.81
C ASP A 61 -13.92 49.27 -8.48
N GLU A 62 -13.39 49.96 -7.48
CA GLU A 62 -12.00 49.83 -7.02
C GLU A 62 -11.72 48.42 -6.43
N THR A 63 -12.70 47.86 -5.72
CA THR A 63 -12.63 46.48 -5.23
C THR A 63 -12.58 45.49 -6.39
N MET A 64 -13.35 45.72 -7.47
CA MET A 64 -13.35 44.86 -8.64
C MET A 64 -12.02 44.93 -9.41
N GLU A 65 -11.41 46.11 -9.51
CA GLU A 65 -10.07 46.27 -10.09
C GLU A 65 -8.99 45.57 -9.25
N THR A 66 -9.04 45.72 -7.92
CA THR A 66 -8.13 45.06 -6.99
C THR A 66 -8.24 43.53 -7.08
N LEU A 67 -9.46 42.99 -7.13
CA LEU A 67 -9.70 41.56 -7.30
C LEU A 67 -9.19 41.04 -8.65
N ALA A 68 -9.36 41.81 -9.74
CA ALA A 68 -8.83 41.45 -11.04
C ALA A 68 -7.29 41.43 -11.05
N ALA A 69 -6.64 42.39 -10.39
CA ALA A 69 -5.18 42.43 -10.26
C ALA A 69 -4.64 41.23 -9.46
N ILE A 70 -5.29 40.87 -8.35
CA ILE A 70 -4.93 39.68 -7.55
C ILE A 70 -5.10 38.41 -8.38
N GLU A 71 -6.18 38.28 -9.14
CA GLU A 71 -6.41 37.12 -10.01
C GLU A 71 -5.33 36.98 -11.10
N THR A 72 -4.91 38.11 -11.70
CA THR A 72 -3.80 38.08 -12.65
C THR A 72 -2.49 37.65 -12.02
N LEU A 73 -2.21 38.09 -10.78
CA LEU A 73 -1.01 37.67 -10.05
C LEU A 73 -1.04 36.17 -9.74
N ASN A 74 -2.17 35.66 -9.25
CA ASN A 74 -2.36 34.24 -8.99
C ASN A 74 -2.16 33.40 -10.26
N SER A 75 -2.71 33.83 -11.39
CA SER A 75 -2.52 33.13 -12.68
C SER A 75 -1.05 33.07 -13.13
N VAL A 76 -0.28 34.14 -12.88
CA VAL A 76 1.17 34.15 -13.15
C VAL A 76 1.92 33.21 -12.20
N ILE A 77 1.59 33.23 -10.90
CA ILE A 77 2.14 32.32 -9.89
C ILE A 77 1.88 30.86 -10.29
N ASP A 78 0.65 30.53 -10.65
CA ASP A 78 0.25 29.18 -11.06
C ASP A 78 1.04 28.72 -12.29
N THR A 79 1.26 29.61 -13.25
CA THR A 79 2.07 29.31 -14.45
C THR A 79 3.52 29.01 -14.09
N TYR A 80 4.12 29.80 -13.19
CA TYR A 80 5.48 29.57 -12.70
C TYR A 80 5.59 28.25 -11.93
N ASN A 81 4.65 27.96 -11.04
CA ASN A 81 4.60 26.71 -10.27
C ASN A 81 4.48 25.50 -11.20
N GLN A 82 3.58 25.51 -12.19
CA GLN A 82 3.45 24.42 -13.16
C GLN A 82 4.75 24.15 -13.93
N HIS A 83 5.43 25.20 -14.37
CA HIS A 83 6.72 25.06 -15.06
C HIS A 83 7.82 24.52 -14.15
N HIS A 84 7.87 24.99 -12.90
CA HIS A 84 8.81 24.52 -11.89
C HIS A 84 8.57 23.03 -11.60
N ASP A 85 7.33 22.64 -11.33
CA ASP A 85 6.94 21.26 -11.02
C ASP A 85 7.29 20.31 -12.16
N PHE A 86 7.02 20.69 -13.41
CA PHE A 86 7.39 19.89 -14.58
C PHE A 86 8.91 19.69 -14.70
N ALA A 87 9.70 20.75 -14.45
CA ALA A 87 11.16 20.67 -14.49
C ALA A 87 11.69 19.77 -13.36
N VAL A 88 11.14 19.88 -12.15
CA VAL A 88 11.48 19.05 -10.99
C VAL A 88 11.14 17.58 -11.24
N GLU A 89 9.95 17.28 -11.78
CA GLU A 89 9.55 15.91 -12.14
C GLU A 89 10.49 15.31 -13.20
N LYS A 90 10.82 16.10 -14.23
CA LYS A 90 11.76 15.67 -15.27
C LYS A 90 13.17 15.44 -14.71
N LEU A 91 13.64 16.30 -13.80
CA LEU A 91 14.93 16.13 -13.11
C LEU A 91 14.94 14.86 -12.26
N GLY A 92 13.85 14.58 -11.53
CA GLY A 92 13.70 13.35 -10.75
C GLY A 92 13.86 12.08 -11.61
N ARG A 93 13.23 12.04 -12.78
CA ARG A 93 13.43 10.94 -13.76
C ARG A 93 14.87 10.82 -14.22
N VAL A 94 15.55 11.94 -14.50
CA VAL A 94 16.95 11.92 -14.95
C VAL A 94 17.86 11.39 -13.83
N ILE A 95 17.69 11.84 -12.59
CA ILE A 95 18.45 11.36 -11.42
C ILE A 95 18.31 9.84 -11.27
N MET A 96 17.09 9.33 -11.43
CA MET A 96 16.80 7.90 -11.39
C MET A 96 17.56 7.12 -12.49
N LEU A 97 17.50 7.62 -13.73
CA LEU A 97 18.19 7.02 -14.87
C LEU A 97 19.72 7.17 -14.79
N MET A 98 20.26 8.17 -14.08
CA MET A 98 21.70 8.29 -13.83
C MET A 98 22.24 7.19 -12.90
N GLY A 99 21.38 6.55 -12.09
CA GLY A 99 21.75 5.36 -11.32
C GLY A 99 21.89 4.13 -12.22
N GLN A 100 20.88 3.88 -13.05
CA GLN A 100 20.85 2.82 -14.05
C GLN A 100 20.02 3.27 -15.26
N PRO A 101 20.65 3.63 -16.40
CA PRO A 101 19.93 4.22 -17.54
C PRO A 101 18.87 3.31 -18.15
N TYR A 102 19.17 2.03 -18.28
CA TYR A 102 18.25 1.01 -18.75
C TYR A 102 18.69 -0.35 -18.21
N PHE A 103 17.76 -1.28 -18.09
CA PHE A 103 18.06 -2.65 -17.65
C PHE A 103 17.87 -3.67 -18.76
N ALA A 104 17.17 -3.31 -19.85
CA ALA A 104 16.89 -4.23 -20.96
C ALA A 104 16.90 -3.54 -22.32
N LYS A 105 17.08 -4.35 -23.37
CA LYS A 105 16.96 -3.98 -24.78
C LYS A 105 16.17 -5.05 -25.51
N VAL A 106 15.23 -4.60 -26.34
CA VAL A 106 14.53 -5.47 -27.30
C VAL A 106 14.75 -4.97 -28.73
N ARG A 107 15.02 -5.89 -29.66
CA ARG A 107 15.08 -5.59 -31.10
C ARG A 107 13.76 -6.01 -31.75
N LEU A 108 13.00 -5.02 -32.19
CA LEU A 108 11.65 -5.21 -32.70
C LEU A 108 11.57 -4.93 -34.20
N LYS A 109 11.05 -5.89 -34.95
CA LYS A 109 10.66 -5.72 -36.35
C LYS A 109 9.16 -5.44 -36.43
N MET A 110 8.85 -4.16 -36.62
CA MET A 110 7.48 -3.65 -36.62
C MET A 110 6.67 -4.08 -37.86
N ARG A 111 7.33 -4.18 -39.03
CA ARG A 111 6.68 -4.55 -40.30
C ARG A 111 7.65 -5.33 -41.20
N PRO A 112 7.16 -6.27 -42.02
CA PRO A 112 7.94 -6.88 -43.09
C PRO A 112 8.54 -5.80 -44.02
N GLY A 113 9.82 -5.95 -44.39
CA GLY A 113 10.52 -5.02 -45.30
C GLY A 113 11.09 -3.74 -44.67
N ARG A 114 10.89 -3.50 -43.37
CA ARG A 114 11.59 -2.43 -42.63
C ARG A 114 12.69 -3.00 -41.74
N PRO A 115 13.79 -2.25 -41.50
CA PRO A 115 14.80 -2.67 -40.55
C PRO A 115 14.21 -2.76 -39.14
N ALA A 116 14.69 -3.72 -38.36
CA ALA A 116 14.37 -3.80 -36.94
C ALA A 116 14.95 -2.59 -36.19
N ARG A 117 14.34 -2.27 -35.06
CA ARG A 117 14.75 -1.14 -34.21
C ARG A 117 15.00 -1.63 -32.80
N ASP A 118 16.04 -1.07 -32.19
CA ASP A 118 16.35 -1.29 -30.79
C ASP A 118 15.50 -0.38 -29.92
N VAL A 119 14.93 -0.94 -28.86
CA VAL A 119 14.18 -0.24 -27.84
C VAL A 119 14.83 -0.56 -26.49
N TYR A 120 15.39 0.47 -25.87
CA TYR A 120 16.00 0.38 -24.54
C TYR A 120 14.93 0.65 -23.49
N ILE A 121 14.83 -0.23 -22.49
CA ILE A 121 13.80 -0.20 -21.46
C ILE A 121 14.45 0.11 -20.11
N GLY A 122 13.96 1.16 -19.47
CA GLY A 122 14.45 1.64 -18.17
C GLY A 122 13.33 1.84 -17.17
N SER A 123 13.73 2.25 -15.96
CA SER A 123 12.82 2.52 -14.84
C SER A 123 11.93 3.74 -15.09
N ALA A 124 12.42 4.71 -15.87
CA ALA A 124 11.67 5.86 -16.36
C ALA A 124 11.91 6.07 -17.86
N GLY A 125 11.03 6.84 -18.51
CA GLY A 125 11.19 7.25 -19.90
C GLY A 125 11.87 8.61 -20.04
N ILE A 126 12.77 8.75 -21.03
CA ILE A 126 13.35 10.04 -21.41
C ILE A 126 13.51 10.14 -22.94
N THR A 127 13.38 11.36 -23.44
CA THR A 127 13.52 11.68 -24.86
C THR A 127 14.64 12.69 -25.06
N ASP A 128 15.27 12.66 -26.24
CA ASP A 128 16.24 13.66 -26.65
C ASP A 128 15.57 15.01 -26.98
N LYS A 129 16.40 16.00 -27.37
CA LYS A 129 15.93 17.34 -27.79
C LYS A 129 14.96 17.31 -28.99
N ASN A 130 15.01 16.26 -29.80
CA ASN A 130 14.15 16.06 -30.98
C ASN A 130 12.91 15.20 -30.67
N LYS A 131 12.64 14.90 -29.39
CA LYS A 131 11.55 14.02 -28.93
C LYS A 131 11.68 12.57 -29.39
N ILE A 132 12.89 12.14 -29.73
CA ILE A 132 13.20 10.73 -30.01
C ILE A 132 13.39 10.03 -28.66
N PRO A 133 12.69 8.91 -28.40
CA PRO A 133 12.91 8.14 -27.17
C PRO A 133 14.34 7.61 -27.09
N LEU A 134 15.06 8.03 -26.05
CA LEU A 134 16.36 7.48 -25.70
C LEU A 134 16.17 6.21 -24.86
N ILE A 135 15.33 6.33 -23.83
CA ILE A 135 14.96 5.23 -22.94
C ILE A 135 13.44 5.21 -22.85
N VAL A 136 12.86 4.04 -23.03
CA VAL A 136 11.43 3.79 -22.89
C VAL A 136 11.13 3.31 -21.48
N ASP A 137 10.13 3.91 -20.87
CA ASP A 137 9.62 3.50 -19.56
C ASP A 137 9.09 2.06 -19.62
N TRP A 138 9.43 1.24 -18.63
CA TRP A 138 8.97 -0.15 -18.51
C TRP A 138 7.44 -0.30 -18.51
N ARG A 139 6.68 0.76 -18.19
CA ARG A 139 5.21 0.78 -18.16
C ARG A 139 4.61 1.08 -19.53
N ASN A 140 5.42 1.59 -20.47
CA ASN A 140 4.97 1.83 -21.84
C ASN A 140 4.44 0.52 -22.47
N PRO A 141 3.37 0.56 -23.28
CA PRO A 141 2.85 -0.62 -23.96
C PRO A 141 3.89 -1.41 -24.75
N VAL A 142 4.85 -0.76 -25.42
CA VAL A 142 5.86 -1.48 -26.22
C VAL A 142 6.75 -2.38 -25.35
N ALA A 143 6.94 -2.03 -24.07
CA ALA A 143 7.73 -2.83 -23.13
C ALA A 143 7.07 -4.18 -22.80
N GLU A 144 5.78 -4.36 -23.07
CA GLU A 144 5.09 -5.66 -22.95
C GLU A 144 5.77 -6.75 -23.80
N THR A 145 6.37 -6.37 -24.93
CA THR A 145 7.14 -7.29 -25.79
C THR A 145 8.34 -7.93 -25.08
N TYR A 146 8.93 -7.25 -24.09
CA TYR A 146 9.98 -7.81 -23.25
C TYR A 146 9.42 -8.81 -22.23
N TYR A 147 8.30 -8.46 -21.60
CA TYR A 147 7.66 -9.24 -20.52
C TYR A 147 6.80 -10.41 -20.98
N ASN A 148 6.45 -10.49 -22.26
CA ASN A 148 5.78 -11.66 -22.82
C ASN A 148 6.68 -12.92 -22.82
N GLN A 149 8.01 -12.73 -22.73
CA GLN A 149 9.03 -13.78 -22.65
C GLN A 149 9.00 -14.80 -23.81
N GLU A 150 8.49 -14.40 -24.97
CA GLU A 150 8.41 -15.23 -26.17
C GLU A 150 9.21 -14.57 -27.31
N MET A 151 10.18 -15.29 -27.88
CA MET A 151 10.89 -14.85 -29.09
C MET A 151 10.01 -15.04 -30.32
N GLY A 152 10.18 -14.18 -31.33
CA GLY A 152 9.40 -14.26 -32.56
C GLY A 152 8.13 -13.40 -32.54
N PRO A 153 7.01 -13.84 -33.17
CA PRO A 153 5.79 -13.05 -33.26
C PRO A 153 5.18 -12.78 -31.88
N THR A 154 5.01 -11.51 -31.56
CA THR A 154 4.39 -11.05 -30.31
C THR A 154 3.50 -9.82 -30.59
N SER A 155 2.78 -9.36 -29.58
CA SER A 155 1.94 -8.17 -29.71
C SER A 155 1.86 -7.38 -28.42
N TYR A 156 1.52 -6.10 -28.56
CA TYR A 156 1.20 -5.22 -27.44
C TYR A 156 0.01 -4.32 -27.81
N THR A 157 -0.72 -3.82 -26.82
CA THR A 157 -1.91 -2.99 -27.03
C THR A 157 -1.64 -1.53 -26.72
N VAL A 158 -1.85 -0.63 -27.68
CA VAL A 158 -1.74 0.82 -27.51
C VAL A 158 -3.00 1.50 -28.02
N ASP A 159 -3.60 2.37 -27.21
CA ASP A 159 -4.85 3.08 -27.51
C ASP A 159 -5.99 2.16 -27.99
N GLY A 160 -6.14 1.00 -27.34
CA GLY A 160 -7.14 -0.02 -27.69
C GLY A 160 -6.86 -0.77 -29.00
N ARG A 161 -5.68 -0.60 -29.60
CA ARG A 161 -5.28 -1.28 -30.84
C ARG A 161 -4.12 -2.24 -30.59
N VAL A 162 -4.32 -3.50 -30.96
CA VAL A 162 -3.26 -4.51 -30.93
C VAL A 162 -2.26 -4.25 -32.05
N ARG A 163 -0.98 -4.17 -31.70
CA ARG A 163 0.15 -4.06 -32.62
C ARG A 163 0.94 -5.36 -32.61
N THR A 164 0.93 -6.07 -33.73
CA THR A 164 1.76 -7.27 -33.92
C THR A 164 3.16 -6.87 -34.37
N VAL A 165 4.18 -7.43 -33.72
CA VAL A 165 5.59 -7.20 -34.00
C VAL A 165 6.37 -8.51 -33.90
N ASN A 166 7.59 -8.55 -34.43
CA ASN A 166 8.47 -9.70 -34.28
C ASN A 166 9.66 -9.33 -33.38
N LEU A 167 9.83 -10.03 -32.27
CA LEU A 167 10.96 -9.88 -31.35
C LEU A 167 12.15 -10.69 -31.87
N GLU A 168 13.21 -9.99 -32.27
CA GLU A 168 14.42 -10.59 -32.84
C GLU A 168 15.56 -10.74 -31.82
N LEU A 169 15.59 -9.88 -30.79
CA LEU A 169 16.56 -9.94 -29.70
C LEU A 169 15.89 -9.51 -28.40
N ARG A 170 16.20 -10.22 -27.32
CA ARG A 170 15.89 -9.83 -25.95
C ARG A 170 17.17 -9.89 -25.13
N ARG A 171 17.63 -8.74 -24.66
CA ARG A 171 18.87 -8.57 -23.91
C ARG A 171 18.59 -7.90 -22.58
N GLN A 172 19.22 -8.39 -21.52
CA GLN A 172 19.21 -7.79 -20.20
C GLN A 172 20.62 -7.34 -19.82
N TYR A 173 20.72 -6.30 -19.01
CA TYR A 173 21.98 -5.70 -18.58
C TYR A 173 22.11 -5.64 -17.05
N ASP A 174 23.34 -5.76 -16.58
CA ASP A 174 23.77 -5.29 -15.26
C ASP A 174 24.61 -4.03 -15.46
N ILE A 175 24.03 -2.89 -15.13
CA ILE A 175 24.62 -1.55 -15.30
C ILE A 175 24.62 -0.83 -13.96
N VAL A 176 25.74 -0.18 -13.66
CA VAL A 176 25.87 0.77 -12.57
C VAL A 176 26.41 2.07 -13.15
N ARG A 177 25.56 3.11 -13.17
CA ARG A 177 25.85 4.42 -13.75
C ARG A 177 26.26 4.32 -15.23
N ASP A 178 27.51 4.64 -15.54
CA ASP A 178 28.10 4.65 -16.87
C ASP A 178 28.85 3.36 -17.21
N LYS A 179 28.85 2.37 -16.30
CA LYS A 179 29.60 1.12 -16.45
C LYS A 179 28.69 -0.07 -16.66
N LEU A 180 28.92 -0.78 -17.76
CA LEU A 180 28.36 -2.10 -18.03
C LEU A 180 29.17 -3.15 -17.25
N ASN A 181 28.51 -3.92 -16.41
CA ASN A 181 29.12 -5.03 -15.69
C ASN A 181 28.95 -6.35 -16.45
N ALA A 182 27.74 -6.60 -16.95
CA ALA A 182 27.40 -7.80 -17.71
C ALA A 182 26.17 -7.56 -18.61
N TYR A 183 26.01 -8.40 -19.63
CA TYR A 183 24.78 -8.50 -20.42
C TYR A 183 24.45 -9.97 -20.69
N PHE A 184 23.17 -10.23 -20.98
CA PHE A 184 22.65 -11.58 -21.20
C PHE A 184 21.58 -11.56 -22.28
N ASP A 185 21.69 -12.47 -23.26
CA ASP A 185 20.67 -12.68 -24.28
C ASP A 185 19.79 -13.86 -23.90
N THR A 186 18.52 -13.59 -23.61
CA THR A 186 17.63 -14.59 -23.03
C THR A 186 16.68 -15.14 -24.09
N THR A 187 16.97 -16.34 -24.62
CA THR A 187 16.11 -17.02 -25.62
C THR A 187 14.98 -17.84 -25.00
N ILE A 188 15.14 -18.31 -23.75
CA ILE A 188 14.15 -19.11 -22.99
C ILE A 188 14.12 -18.61 -21.54
N ALA A 189 12.94 -18.53 -20.91
CA ALA A 189 12.73 -18.05 -19.53
C ALA A 189 13.43 -18.86 -18.42
N ILE A 190 14.15 -19.95 -18.74
CA ILE A 190 14.58 -20.97 -17.77
C ILE A 190 16.04 -20.77 -17.29
N GLU A 191 16.84 -19.90 -17.92
CA GLU A 191 18.26 -19.66 -17.54
C GLU A 191 18.51 -18.40 -16.69
N ASP A 192 17.45 -17.78 -16.14
CA ASP A 192 17.51 -16.57 -15.29
C ASP A 192 18.29 -16.74 -13.97
N SER A 193 18.61 -17.98 -13.57
CA SER A 193 19.29 -18.28 -12.29
C SER A 193 20.79 -17.93 -12.26
N LEU A 194 21.47 -17.88 -13.43
CA LEU A 194 22.86 -17.39 -13.53
C LEU A 194 22.92 -15.86 -13.43
N LEU A 195 21.89 -15.21 -14.01
CA LEU A 195 21.67 -13.77 -14.03
C LEU A 195 21.30 -13.23 -12.63
N LEU A 196 20.39 -13.92 -11.93
CA LEU A 196 20.04 -13.61 -10.53
C LEU A 196 21.23 -13.73 -9.57
N ASN A 197 22.14 -14.70 -9.78
CA ASN A 197 23.33 -14.87 -8.93
C ASN A 197 24.45 -13.87 -9.24
N ALA A 198 24.58 -13.42 -10.49
CA ALA A 198 25.50 -12.33 -10.85
C ALA A 198 25.02 -10.99 -10.28
N LEU A 199 23.71 -10.71 -10.39
CA LEU A 199 23.07 -9.50 -9.84
C LEU A 199 23.10 -9.45 -8.31
N LYS A 200 22.93 -10.60 -7.62
CA LYS A 200 23.00 -10.67 -6.14
C LYS A 200 24.35 -10.29 -5.54
N ARG A 201 25.47 -10.45 -6.27
CA ARG A 201 26.83 -10.25 -5.71
C ARG A 201 27.25 -8.80 -5.56
N HIS A 202 26.57 -7.85 -6.21
CA HIS A 202 27.02 -6.44 -6.24
C HIS A 202 25.97 -5.41 -5.84
N HIS A 203 24.70 -5.79 -5.66
CA HIS A 203 23.63 -4.84 -5.33
C HIS A 203 23.20 -4.96 -3.85
N THR A 204 23.68 -4.01 -3.04
CA THR A 204 23.07 -3.67 -1.74
C THR A 204 21.68 -3.05 -1.93
N GLU A 205 21.32 -2.67 -3.16
CA GLU A 205 20.04 -2.11 -3.57
C GLU A 205 19.13 -3.19 -4.20
N LYS A 206 18.59 -4.09 -3.38
CA LYS A 206 17.60 -5.12 -3.78
C LYS A 206 16.33 -4.55 -4.47
N LEU A 207 16.14 -3.23 -4.49
CA LEU A 207 14.91 -2.54 -4.86
C LEU A 207 14.79 -2.20 -6.36
N GLN A 208 15.89 -1.91 -7.05
CA GLN A 208 15.84 -1.53 -8.47
C GLN A 208 15.67 -2.75 -9.41
N ALA A 209 16.00 -3.96 -8.95
CA ALA A 209 15.98 -5.18 -9.77
C ALA A 209 14.56 -5.73 -10.06
N ILE A 210 13.52 -5.26 -9.36
CA ILE A 210 12.20 -5.89 -9.37
C ILE A 210 11.50 -5.74 -10.75
N THR A 211 11.67 -4.61 -11.43
CA THR A 211 11.06 -4.34 -12.75
C THR A 211 11.75 -5.10 -13.88
N ALA A 212 13.05 -5.34 -13.78
CA ALA A 212 13.80 -6.10 -14.78
C ALA A 212 13.42 -7.59 -14.79
N THR A 213 13.02 -8.11 -13.62
CA THR A 213 12.72 -9.54 -13.41
C THR A 213 11.23 -9.87 -13.45
N ILE A 214 10.35 -8.96 -13.92
CA ILE A 214 8.91 -9.24 -13.99
C ILE A 214 8.66 -10.42 -14.92
N GLN A 215 7.90 -11.38 -14.40
CA GLN A 215 7.61 -12.63 -15.08
C GLN A 215 6.30 -12.55 -15.83
N LYS A 216 6.07 -13.45 -16.79
CA LYS A 216 4.86 -13.40 -17.64
C LYS A 216 3.56 -13.39 -16.82
N GLU A 217 3.43 -14.29 -15.83
CA GLU A 217 2.26 -14.35 -14.93
C GLU A 217 2.10 -13.07 -14.09
N GLN A 218 3.21 -12.52 -13.60
CA GLN A 218 3.22 -11.27 -12.83
C GLN A 218 2.81 -10.08 -13.70
N ASN A 219 3.32 -10.00 -14.93
CA ASN A 219 2.99 -8.96 -15.90
C ASN A 219 1.50 -8.98 -16.27
N GLN A 220 0.88 -10.16 -16.36
CA GLN A 220 -0.56 -10.29 -16.58
C GLN A 220 -1.37 -9.60 -15.47
N VAL A 221 -0.96 -9.74 -14.21
CA VAL A 221 -1.61 -9.04 -13.09
C VAL A 221 -1.30 -7.54 -13.12
N VAL A 222 -0.03 -7.16 -13.35
CA VAL A 222 0.40 -5.75 -13.37
C VAL A 222 -0.30 -4.95 -14.48
N ARG A 223 -0.48 -5.54 -15.66
CA ARG A 223 -1.11 -4.89 -16.83
C ARG A 223 -2.57 -5.26 -17.04
N HIS A 224 -3.17 -5.97 -16.08
CA HIS A 224 -4.57 -6.38 -16.16
C HIS A 224 -5.50 -5.19 -16.40
N GLU A 225 -6.64 -5.43 -17.04
CA GLU A 225 -7.70 -4.42 -17.16
C GLU A 225 -8.28 -4.05 -15.79
N ASP A 226 -8.85 -2.85 -15.70
CA ASP A 226 -9.37 -2.31 -14.45
C ASP A 226 -10.76 -2.89 -14.21
N VAL A 227 -10.79 -4.02 -13.50
CA VAL A 227 -12.02 -4.73 -13.10
C VAL A 227 -12.47 -4.27 -11.71
N PRO A 228 -13.77 -4.36 -11.35
CA PRO A 228 -14.22 -3.94 -10.03
C PRO A 228 -13.45 -4.63 -8.90
N VAL A 229 -13.18 -5.93 -9.03
CA VAL A 229 -12.40 -6.69 -8.04
C VAL A 229 -11.51 -7.72 -8.75
N MET A 230 -10.24 -7.73 -8.37
CA MET A 230 -9.26 -8.72 -8.79
C MET A 230 -8.69 -9.44 -7.57
N LEU A 231 -8.86 -10.75 -7.51
CA LEU A 231 -8.33 -11.62 -6.46
C LEU A 231 -7.11 -12.38 -7.00
N VAL A 232 -5.94 -12.11 -6.45
CA VAL A 232 -4.68 -12.74 -6.83
C VAL A 232 -4.31 -13.78 -5.79
N ASN A 233 -4.44 -15.07 -6.14
CA ASN A 233 -3.98 -16.18 -5.31
C ASN A 233 -2.58 -16.62 -5.76
N GLY A 234 -1.56 -16.26 -5.00
CA GLY A 234 -0.17 -16.59 -5.31
C GLY A 234 0.46 -17.44 -4.23
N ILE A 235 1.17 -18.50 -4.61
CA ILE A 235 1.90 -19.33 -3.66
C ILE A 235 3.05 -18.58 -2.98
N ALA A 236 3.66 -19.19 -1.96
CA ALA A 236 4.81 -18.62 -1.29
C ALA A 236 5.99 -18.37 -2.25
N GLY A 237 6.58 -17.17 -2.15
CA GLY A 237 7.71 -16.78 -3.00
C GLY A 237 7.35 -16.40 -4.44
N SER A 238 6.06 -16.26 -4.77
CA SER A 238 5.61 -15.83 -6.11
C SER A 238 5.78 -14.34 -6.42
N GLY A 239 6.21 -13.54 -5.45
CA GLY A 239 6.44 -12.10 -5.64
C GLY A 239 5.17 -11.23 -5.56
N LYS A 240 4.11 -11.68 -4.86
CA LYS A 240 2.84 -10.93 -4.69
C LYS A 240 3.04 -9.46 -4.30
N THR A 241 3.79 -9.18 -3.24
CA THR A 241 4.05 -7.80 -2.80
C THR A 241 4.76 -6.98 -3.88
N SER A 242 5.67 -7.59 -4.65
CA SER A 242 6.32 -6.93 -5.80
C SER A 242 5.30 -6.62 -6.91
N VAL A 243 4.44 -7.58 -7.25
CA VAL A 243 3.35 -7.41 -8.22
C VAL A 243 2.41 -6.28 -7.81
N LEU A 244 2.06 -6.22 -6.53
CA LEU A 244 1.23 -5.17 -5.96
C LEU A 244 1.85 -3.78 -6.18
N LEU A 245 3.12 -3.60 -5.82
CA LEU A 245 3.81 -2.31 -5.98
C LEU A 245 3.97 -1.92 -7.45
N GLN A 246 4.29 -2.88 -8.30
CA GLN A 246 4.37 -2.67 -9.74
C GLN A 246 3.03 -2.30 -10.35
N ARG A 247 1.94 -2.92 -9.87
CA ARG A 247 0.58 -2.58 -10.31
C ARG A 247 0.22 -1.16 -9.90
N ILE A 248 0.54 -0.74 -8.67
CA ILE A 248 0.34 0.66 -8.24
C ILE A 248 1.10 1.62 -9.15
N ALA A 249 2.40 1.36 -9.38
CA ALA A 249 3.23 2.21 -10.24
C ALA A 249 2.72 2.24 -11.71
N PHE A 250 2.17 1.13 -12.20
CA PHE A 250 1.53 1.07 -13.51
C PHE A 250 0.23 1.86 -13.57
N LEU A 251 -0.60 1.80 -12.52
CA LEU A 251 -1.85 2.55 -12.42
C LEU A 251 -1.60 4.06 -12.39
N PHE A 252 -0.61 4.54 -11.64
CA PHE A 252 -0.23 5.96 -11.67
C PHE A 252 0.28 6.37 -13.05
N TYR A 253 1.14 5.58 -13.69
CA TYR A 253 1.60 5.89 -15.04
C TYR A 253 0.46 5.97 -16.06
N ARG A 254 -0.45 4.98 -16.05
CA ARG A 254 -1.58 4.91 -16.99
C ARG A 254 -2.57 6.05 -16.75
N ASN A 255 -2.79 6.41 -15.49
CA ASN A 255 -3.82 7.37 -15.08
C ASN A 255 -3.24 8.69 -14.54
N ARG A 256 -2.01 9.06 -14.91
CA ARG A 256 -1.27 10.22 -14.35
C ARG A 256 -1.98 11.57 -14.42
N GLU A 257 -2.94 11.71 -15.34
CA GLU A 257 -3.74 12.94 -15.50
C GLU A 257 -5.00 12.95 -14.61
N THR A 258 -5.41 11.81 -14.06
CA THR A 258 -6.72 11.65 -13.40
C THR A 258 -6.69 10.94 -12.05
N LEU A 259 -5.57 10.34 -11.67
CA LEU A 259 -5.43 9.57 -10.44
C LEU A 259 -4.41 10.25 -9.53
N SER A 260 -4.87 10.75 -8.38
CA SER A 260 -3.98 11.25 -7.35
C SER A 260 -3.58 10.13 -6.37
N PRO A 261 -2.42 10.25 -5.68
CA PRO A 261 -2.00 9.28 -4.67
C PRO A 261 -2.97 9.14 -3.50
N GLU A 262 -3.72 10.20 -3.17
CA GLU A 262 -4.72 10.24 -2.11
C GLU A 262 -5.93 9.33 -2.40
N GLN A 263 -6.22 9.08 -3.68
CA GLN A 263 -7.31 8.22 -4.13
C GLN A 263 -6.94 6.73 -4.16
N VAL A 264 -5.70 6.38 -3.78
CA VAL A 264 -5.20 5.01 -3.76
C VAL A 264 -4.90 4.60 -2.31
N TYR A 265 -5.57 3.54 -1.86
CA TYR A 265 -5.44 3.02 -0.50
C TYR A 265 -4.77 1.66 -0.49
N LEU A 266 -3.78 1.47 0.38
CA LEU A 266 -3.04 0.22 0.54
C LEU A 266 -3.13 -0.27 1.99
N PHE A 267 -3.77 -1.42 2.17
CA PHE A 267 -3.88 -2.11 3.44
C PHE A 267 -2.82 -3.21 3.54
N THR A 268 -2.05 -3.17 4.63
CA THR A 268 -1.02 -4.16 4.93
C THR A 268 -1.24 -4.76 6.31
N PRO A 269 -0.82 -6.02 6.56
CA PRO A 269 -0.99 -6.63 7.88
C PRO A 269 -0.07 -6.02 8.94
N ASN A 270 1.12 -5.53 8.55
CA ASN A 270 2.19 -5.13 9.46
C ASN A 270 2.92 -3.85 9.00
N GLN A 271 3.25 -2.95 9.94
CA GLN A 271 3.98 -1.69 9.70
C GLN A 271 5.37 -1.83 9.08
N VAL A 272 6.02 -3.01 9.18
CA VAL A 272 7.35 -3.24 8.58
C VAL A 272 7.30 -3.05 7.07
N PHE A 273 6.17 -3.42 6.43
CA PHE A 273 5.98 -3.27 5.00
C PHE A 273 5.80 -1.81 4.57
N GLN A 274 5.29 -0.93 5.43
CA GLN A 274 5.14 0.49 5.11
C GLN A 274 6.50 1.13 4.79
N LYS A 275 7.53 0.86 5.61
CA LYS A 275 8.90 1.35 5.35
C LYS A 275 9.49 0.83 4.04
N TYR A 276 9.12 -0.40 3.67
CA TYR A 276 9.52 -0.98 2.39
C TYR A 276 8.86 -0.22 1.24
N ILE A 277 7.53 -0.01 1.30
CA ILE A 277 6.76 0.77 0.32
C ILE A 277 7.33 2.19 0.19
N ASP A 278 7.62 2.85 1.32
CA ASP A 278 8.19 4.19 1.39
C ASP A 278 9.55 4.31 0.70
N THR A 279 10.23 3.19 0.46
CA THR A 279 11.49 3.14 -0.26
C THR A 279 11.30 2.68 -1.71
N VAL A 280 10.42 1.72 -1.97
CA VAL A 280 10.31 1.07 -3.30
C VAL A 280 9.62 1.96 -4.32
N LEU A 281 8.43 2.48 -4.02
CA LEU A 281 7.66 3.26 -5.00
C LEU A 281 8.39 4.53 -5.46
N PRO A 282 9.09 5.28 -4.58
CA PRO A 282 9.93 6.39 -5.03
C PRO A 282 11.07 5.93 -5.94
N THR A 283 11.66 4.75 -5.71
CA THR A 283 12.64 4.15 -6.64
C THR A 283 12.03 3.62 -7.93
N LEU A 284 10.70 3.67 -8.09
CA LEU A 284 9.97 3.46 -9.36
C LEU A 284 9.49 4.78 -9.99
N GLY A 285 9.85 5.92 -9.39
CA GLY A 285 9.48 7.26 -9.86
C GLY A 285 8.03 7.63 -9.54
N GLU A 286 7.43 7.01 -8.52
CA GLU A 286 6.02 7.19 -8.17
C GLU A 286 5.83 7.61 -6.72
N SER A 287 4.78 8.37 -6.46
CA SER A 287 4.37 8.79 -5.12
C SER A 287 3.74 7.64 -4.33
N ASN A 288 3.85 7.71 -3.00
CA ASN A 288 3.26 6.69 -2.14
C ASN A 288 1.74 6.87 -2.02
N PRO A 289 0.97 5.77 -2.06
CA PRO A 289 -0.46 5.78 -1.75
C PRO A 289 -0.70 5.91 -0.24
N GLN A 290 -1.96 6.15 0.12
CA GLN A 290 -2.43 6.12 1.50
C GLN A 290 -2.27 4.71 2.08
N THR A 291 -1.28 4.49 2.95
CA THR A 291 -0.92 3.15 3.45
C THR A 291 -1.31 3.00 4.92
N PHE A 292 -2.03 1.92 5.24
CA PHE A 292 -2.51 1.65 6.60
C PHE A 292 -2.37 0.18 7.00
N THR A 293 -2.13 -0.07 8.28
CA THR A 293 -2.63 -1.29 8.93
C THR A 293 -4.10 -1.11 9.31
N TRP A 294 -4.83 -2.21 9.50
CA TRP A 294 -6.24 -2.14 9.95
C TRP A 294 -6.41 -1.31 11.23
N LYS A 295 -5.48 -1.46 12.18
CA LYS A 295 -5.51 -0.72 13.44
C LYS A 295 -5.27 0.77 13.24
N GLU A 296 -4.32 1.15 12.39
CA GLU A 296 -4.05 2.56 12.07
C GLU A 296 -5.20 3.21 11.32
N PHE A 297 -5.82 2.50 10.38
CA PHE A 297 -7.00 2.97 9.68
C PHE A 297 -8.13 3.31 10.68
N LEU A 298 -8.45 2.38 11.59
CA LEU A 298 -9.43 2.63 12.64
C LEU A 298 -9.02 3.78 13.59
N ALA A 299 -7.73 3.87 13.95
CA ALA A 299 -7.22 4.94 14.81
C ALA A 299 -7.31 6.32 14.14
N GLY A 300 -7.01 6.40 12.83
CA GLY A 300 -7.17 7.61 12.02
C GLY A 300 -8.62 8.09 11.93
N LEU A 301 -9.57 7.17 12.09
CA LEU A 301 -11.01 7.47 12.19
C LEU A 301 -11.48 7.76 13.64
N GLY A 302 -10.56 7.87 14.60
CA GLY A 302 -10.86 8.10 16.03
C GLY A 302 -11.37 6.88 16.78
N LEU A 303 -11.15 5.67 16.28
CA LEU A 303 -11.64 4.41 16.86
C LEU A 303 -10.55 3.55 17.51
N GLY A 304 -9.36 4.11 17.74
CA GLY A 304 -8.19 3.39 18.24
C GLY A 304 -8.33 2.78 19.64
N ASP A 305 -9.22 3.33 20.48
CA ASP A 305 -9.45 2.87 21.85
C ASP A 305 -10.41 1.67 21.96
N ARG A 306 -11.01 1.26 20.83
CA ARG A 306 -11.96 0.14 20.76
C ARG A 306 -11.27 -1.15 20.33
N GLY A 307 -11.86 -2.29 20.66
CA GLY A 307 -11.47 -3.57 20.06
C GLY A 307 -11.61 -3.49 18.53
N THR A 308 -10.66 -4.02 17.79
CA THR A 308 -10.57 -3.84 16.33
C THR A 308 -11.71 -4.47 15.54
N GLY A 309 -12.47 -5.37 16.16
CA GLY A 309 -13.51 -6.18 15.51
C GLY A 309 -12.98 -7.33 14.68
N ALA A 310 -11.66 -7.59 14.70
CA ALA A 310 -11.06 -8.68 13.95
C ALA A 310 -11.56 -10.05 14.41
N GLU A 311 -11.79 -10.24 15.71
CA GLU A 311 -12.24 -11.53 16.30
C GLU A 311 -13.77 -11.68 16.35
N GLU A 312 -14.53 -10.71 15.84
CA GLU A 312 -16.00 -10.73 15.92
C GLU A 312 -16.63 -11.59 14.82
N ASP A 313 -17.74 -12.25 15.17
CA ASP A 313 -18.53 -13.06 14.23
C ASP A 313 -19.09 -12.17 13.11
N PRO A 314 -18.81 -12.48 11.83
CA PRO A 314 -19.33 -11.72 10.69
C PRO A 314 -20.86 -11.59 10.68
N ALA A 315 -21.59 -12.57 11.24
CA ALA A 315 -23.05 -12.55 11.32
C ALA A 315 -23.59 -11.34 12.07
N VAL A 316 -22.81 -10.75 12.97
CA VAL A 316 -23.20 -9.54 13.71
C VAL A 316 -23.42 -8.36 12.77
N LEU A 317 -22.65 -8.24 11.69
CA LEU A 317 -22.85 -7.14 10.73
C LEU A 317 -24.16 -7.33 9.95
N ASP A 318 -24.51 -8.57 9.63
CA ASP A 318 -25.79 -8.91 8.99
C ASP A 318 -26.96 -8.66 9.95
N GLU A 319 -26.82 -8.97 11.25
CA GLU A 319 -27.80 -8.62 12.29
C GLU A 319 -27.99 -7.11 12.41
N LEU A 320 -26.89 -6.35 12.39
CA LEU A 320 -26.94 -4.89 12.42
C LEU A 320 -27.68 -4.35 11.19
N ASP A 321 -27.38 -4.85 10.00
CA ASP A 321 -28.03 -4.41 8.75
C ASP A 321 -29.53 -4.75 8.75
N ALA A 322 -29.89 -5.97 9.17
CA ALA A 322 -31.29 -6.40 9.27
C ALA A 322 -32.08 -5.59 10.32
N ALA A 323 -31.48 -5.31 11.47
CA ALA A 323 -32.12 -4.53 12.53
C ALA A 323 -32.16 -3.02 12.22
N PHE A 324 -31.33 -2.54 11.28
CA PHE A 324 -31.16 -1.12 11.01
C PHE A 324 -32.46 -0.44 10.53
N GLY A 325 -33.27 -1.15 9.74
CA GLY A 325 -34.52 -0.62 9.19
C GLY A 325 -35.53 -0.16 10.24
N ASP A 326 -35.50 -0.75 11.44
CA ASP A 326 -36.42 -0.44 12.55
C ASP A 326 -35.78 0.46 13.62
N VAL A 327 -34.57 0.98 13.38
CA VAL A 327 -33.86 1.79 14.37
C VAL A 327 -34.59 3.10 14.63
N GLN A 328 -34.80 3.39 15.92
CA GLN A 328 -35.27 4.69 16.40
C GLN A 328 -34.21 5.36 17.26
N VAL A 329 -33.95 6.64 16.97
CA VAL A 329 -33.05 7.48 17.77
C VAL A 329 -33.80 8.03 18.99
N LYS A 330 -33.36 7.62 20.18
CA LYS A 330 -33.91 8.05 21.46
C LYS A 330 -33.16 9.27 21.98
N MET A 331 -33.75 9.99 22.94
CA MET A 331 -33.12 11.15 23.56
C MET A 331 -31.78 10.79 24.24
N GLU A 332 -31.67 9.59 24.79
CA GLU A 332 -30.45 9.07 25.42
C GLU A 332 -29.32 8.75 24.43
N ASP A 333 -29.62 8.71 23.14
CA ASP A 333 -28.65 8.52 22.07
C ASP A 333 -28.04 9.86 21.60
N LEU A 334 -28.49 10.99 22.14
CA LEU A 334 -28.07 12.33 21.72
C LEU A 334 -27.16 12.99 22.76
N ARG A 335 -26.21 13.78 22.27
CA ARG A 335 -25.34 14.65 23.06
C ARG A 335 -25.49 16.10 22.58
N ASP A 336 -25.27 17.03 23.49
CA ASP A 336 -25.14 18.44 23.13
C ASP A 336 -23.92 18.62 22.20
N ILE A 337 -24.02 19.54 21.25
CA ILE A 337 -22.87 20.06 20.51
C ILE A 337 -22.31 21.24 21.32
N ARG A 338 -21.07 21.13 21.76
CA ARG A 338 -20.44 22.07 22.70
C ARG A 338 -19.01 22.37 22.29
N VAL A 339 -18.57 23.59 22.55
CA VAL A 339 -17.16 23.99 22.44
C VAL A 339 -16.72 24.50 23.80
N GLY A 340 -15.78 23.79 24.44
CA GLY A 340 -15.44 23.99 25.85
C GLY A 340 -16.68 23.81 26.75
N GLU A 341 -16.93 24.78 27.62
CA GLU A 341 -18.10 24.75 28.50
C GLU A 341 -19.38 25.26 27.82
N THR A 342 -19.30 25.83 26.62
CA THR A 342 -20.44 26.47 25.95
C THR A 342 -21.26 25.46 25.16
N ALA A 343 -22.55 25.30 25.51
CA ALA A 343 -23.49 24.52 24.71
C ALA A 343 -24.05 25.35 23.55
N LEU A 344 -23.72 24.97 22.32
CA LEU A 344 -24.18 25.66 21.11
C LEU A 344 -25.53 25.10 20.65
N ILE A 345 -25.68 23.77 20.63
CA ILE A 345 -26.94 23.09 20.33
C ILE A 345 -27.19 22.01 21.39
N LYS A 346 -28.34 22.10 22.07
CA LYS A 346 -28.75 21.09 23.06
C LYS A 346 -29.32 19.84 22.39
N ALA A 347 -29.16 18.69 23.04
CA ALA A 347 -29.72 17.41 22.58
C ALA A 347 -31.23 17.46 22.29
N SER A 348 -32.00 18.29 23.01
CA SER A 348 -33.44 18.48 22.76
C SER A 348 -33.72 19.18 21.44
N GLN A 349 -32.86 20.12 21.05
CA GLN A 349 -32.92 20.77 19.74
C GLN A 349 -32.58 19.76 18.65
N ILE A 350 -31.56 18.93 18.85
CA ILE A 350 -31.21 17.85 17.91
C ILE A 350 -32.37 16.87 17.74
N LYS A 351 -33.03 16.48 18.86
CA LYS A 351 -34.22 15.64 18.82
C LYS A 351 -35.36 16.27 18.00
N SER A 352 -35.60 17.57 18.18
CA SER A 352 -36.58 18.31 17.38
C SER A 352 -36.22 18.36 15.90
N ALA A 353 -34.92 18.45 15.54
CA ALA A 353 -34.49 18.38 14.15
C ALA A 353 -34.75 17.00 13.54
N LEU A 354 -34.50 15.91 14.29
CA LEU A 354 -34.84 14.54 13.88
C LEU A 354 -36.35 14.37 13.68
N GLU A 355 -37.18 14.89 14.60
CA GLU A 355 -38.64 14.79 14.52
C GLU A 355 -39.22 15.55 13.33
N LYS A 356 -38.63 16.71 12.98
CA LYS A 356 -39.00 17.51 11.79
C LYS A 356 -38.91 16.70 10.49
N PHE A 357 -38.02 15.70 10.44
CA PHE A 357 -37.78 14.87 9.27
C PHE A 357 -38.16 13.40 9.48
N SER A 358 -38.99 13.10 10.49
CA SER A 358 -39.37 11.74 10.91
C SER A 358 -40.09 10.89 9.85
N GLN A 359 -40.53 11.49 8.75
CA GLN A 359 -41.05 10.78 7.58
C GLN A 359 -39.98 9.94 6.86
N PHE A 360 -38.69 10.23 7.06
CA PHE A 360 -37.59 9.45 6.52
C PHE A 360 -37.05 8.50 7.59
N PRO A 361 -36.79 7.22 7.26
CA PRO A 361 -36.16 6.30 8.19
C PRO A 361 -34.73 6.76 8.53
N VAL A 362 -34.20 6.23 9.64
CA VAL A 362 -32.80 6.48 10.02
C VAL A 362 -31.89 5.96 8.90
N GLY A 363 -31.00 6.82 8.42
CA GLY A 363 -30.13 6.53 7.30
C GLY A 363 -29.62 7.80 6.62
N PRO A 364 -28.95 7.67 5.46
CA PRO A 364 -28.16 8.73 4.85
C PRO A 364 -28.95 10.00 4.58
N ARG A 365 -30.18 9.83 4.05
CA ARG A 365 -31.08 10.94 3.70
C ARG A 365 -31.53 11.72 4.94
N LEU A 366 -31.92 11.03 6.01
CA LEU A 366 -32.33 11.69 7.25
C LEU A 366 -31.15 12.46 7.86
N MET A 367 -29.97 11.85 7.89
CA MET A 367 -28.78 12.49 8.47
C MET A 367 -28.33 13.71 7.69
N ALA A 368 -28.39 13.69 6.36
CA ALA A 368 -28.11 14.87 5.54
C ALA A 368 -29.04 16.04 5.90
N LEU A 369 -30.36 15.81 5.92
CA LEU A 369 -31.34 16.84 6.26
C LEU A 369 -31.18 17.38 7.69
N VAL A 370 -30.84 16.50 8.64
CA VAL A 370 -30.60 16.90 10.03
C VAL A 370 -29.31 17.71 10.14
N ARG A 371 -28.22 17.34 9.44
CA ARG A 371 -26.98 18.12 9.43
C ARG A 371 -27.21 19.53 8.91
N ASP A 372 -27.90 19.67 7.77
CA ASP A 372 -28.23 20.99 7.20
C ASP A 372 -29.03 21.84 8.20
N GLU A 373 -30.05 21.27 8.84
CA GLU A 373 -30.84 21.96 9.87
C GLU A 373 -30.02 22.31 11.12
N LEU A 374 -29.05 21.48 11.51
CA LEU A 374 -28.17 21.75 12.64
C LEU A 374 -27.17 22.86 12.31
N HIS A 375 -26.61 22.90 11.10
CA HIS A 375 -25.77 24.01 10.62
C HIS A 375 -26.55 25.33 10.64
N ASP A 376 -27.76 25.35 10.11
CA ASP A 376 -28.64 26.54 10.15
C ASP A 376 -28.94 27.00 11.59
N ARG A 377 -29.06 26.05 12.53
CA ARG A 377 -29.26 26.38 13.96
C ARG A 377 -27.99 26.89 14.61
N LEU A 378 -26.84 26.32 14.26
CA LEU A 378 -25.53 26.75 14.74
C LEU A 378 -25.24 28.18 14.28
N ASP A 379 -25.40 28.46 12.98
CA ASP A 379 -25.20 29.79 12.42
C ASP A 379 -26.12 30.84 13.05
N ARG A 380 -27.40 30.50 13.27
CA ARG A 380 -28.34 31.38 13.99
C ARG A 380 -27.93 31.60 15.44
N ARG A 381 -27.42 30.57 16.12
CA ARG A 381 -26.94 30.68 17.50
C ARG A 381 -25.71 31.58 17.59
N ILE A 382 -24.74 31.40 16.68
CA ILE A 382 -23.55 32.23 16.58
C ILE A 382 -23.94 33.69 16.31
N ALA A 383 -24.86 33.92 15.36
CA ALA A 383 -25.37 35.26 15.08
C ALA A 383 -26.05 35.89 16.30
N GLN A 384 -26.83 35.13 17.07
CA GLN A 384 -27.43 35.64 18.32
C GLN A 384 -26.38 36.00 19.37
N MET A 385 -25.33 35.20 19.51
CA MET A 385 -24.25 35.45 20.48
C MET A 385 -23.41 36.67 20.11
N ALA A 386 -23.28 36.99 18.82
CA ALA A 386 -22.53 38.15 18.35
C ALA A 386 -23.16 39.51 18.75
N HIS A 387 -24.42 39.52 19.21
CA HIS A 387 -25.04 40.71 19.81
C HIS A 387 -24.72 40.89 21.30
N GLY A 388 -23.95 39.99 21.91
CA GLY A 388 -23.57 40.11 23.32
C GLY A 388 -22.51 41.19 23.53
N GLU A 389 -22.73 42.07 24.52
CA GLU A 389 -21.79 43.15 24.87
C GLU A 389 -20.39 42.62 25.17
N GLU A 390 -20.26 41.49 25.88
CA GLU A 390 -18.97 40.86 26.18
C GLU A 390 -18.16 40.49 24.93
N VAL A 391 -18.82 40.04 23.86
CA VAL A 391 -18.14 39.65 22.60
C VAL A 391 -17.70 40.90 21.83
N LEU A 392 -18.50 41.96 21.89
CA LEU A 392 -18.16 43.24 21.27
C LEU A 392 -16.96 43.89 21.97
N GLU A 393 -16.90 43.84 23.31
CA GLU A 393 -15.74 44.27 24.08
C GLU A 393 -14.50 43.45 23.73
N GLU A 394 -14.65 42.13 23.59
CA GLU A 394 -13.56 41.23 23.22
C GLU A 394 -12.96 41.57 21.85
N VAL A 395 -13.80 41.83 20.83
CA VAL A 395 -13.35 42.24 19.49
C VAL A 395 -12.45 43.48 19.55
N LEU A 396 -12.79 44.46 20.40
CA LEU A 396 -12.02 45.69 20.57
C LEU A 396 -10.75 45.49 21.41
N ALA A 397 -10.68 44.41 22.19
CA ALA A 397 -9.55 44.08 23.05
C ALA A 397 -8.48 43.23 22.36
N LEU A 398 -8.78 42.62 21.20
CA LEU A 398 -7.82 41.88 20.37
C LEU A 398 -6.66 42.78 19.95
N ASP A 399 -5.46 42.23 19.87
CA ASP A 399 -4.32 42.97 19.35
C ASP A 399 -4.35 43.12 17.81
N VAL A 400 -3.45 43.93 17.26
CA VAL A 400 -3.44 44.23 15.83
C VAL A 400 -3.12 43.00 14.99
N ASP A 401 -2.27 42.09 15.48
CA ASP A 401 -1.86 40.90 14.73
C ASP A 401 -3.02 39.89 14.67
N GLU A 402 -3.71 39.67 15.79
CA GLU A 402 -4.91 38.83 15.87
C GLU A 402 -6.06 39.37 15.00
N GLN A 403 -6.26 40.69 14.98
CA GLN A 403 -7.25 41.33 14.11
C GLN A 403 -6.91 41.15 12.63
N MET A 404 -5.63 41.26 12.27
CA MET A 404 -5.18 41.05 10.90
C MET A 404 -5.39 39.61 10.45
N GLU A 405 -5.11 38.63 11.30
CA GLU A 405 -5.33 37.22 11.01
C GLU A 405 -6.82 36.87 10.88
N LEU A 406 -7.66 37.35 11.80
CA LEU A 406 -9.08 36.99 11.84
C LEU A 406 -9.96 37.79 10.88
N PHE A 407 -9.66 39.07 10.67
CA PHE A 407 -10.52 39.98 9.93
C PHE A 407 -9.95 40.41 8.59
N GLY A 408 -8.63 40.34 8.42
CA GLY A 408 -7.90 40.89 7.27
C GLY A 408 -7.77 42.42 7.31
N GLU A 409 -8.23 43.07 8.39
CA GLU A 409 -8.20 44.51 8.60
C GLU A 409 -8.19 44.85 10.10
N VAL A 410 -7.75 46.06 10.47
CA VAL A 410 -7.88 46.55 11.85
C VAL A 410 -9.35 46.88 12.11
N ALA A 411 -9.91 46.30 13.17
CA ALA A 411 -11.31 46.46 13.53
C ALA A 411 -11.59 47.91 13.95
N SER A 412 -12.25 48.67 13.08
CA SER A 412 -12.70 50.05 13.36
C SER A 412 -14.21 50.16 13.09
N PRO A 413 -15.07 49.61 13.96
CA PRO A 413 -16.51 49.65 13.75
C PRO A 413 -17.04 51.09 13.78
N SER A 414 -17.78 51.49 12.73
CA SER A 414 -18.36 52.83 12.63
C SER A 414 -19.81 52.90 13.14
N ASN A 415 -20.45 51.76 13.30
CA ASN A 415 -21.82 51.58 13.76
C ASN A 415 -22.01 50.16 14.36
N ASP A 416 -23.20 49.91 14.92
CA ASP A 416 -23.53 48.63 15.56
C ASP A 416 -23.49 47.43 14.59
N ASP A 417 -23.83 47.64 13.31
CA ASP A 417 -23.78 46.58 12.28
C ASP A 417 -22.34 46.18 11.93
N ASP A 418 -21.42 47.14 11.90
CA ASP A 418 -19.98 46.89 11.71
C ASP A 418 -19.41 46.13 12.90
N ALA A 419 -19.76 46.55 14.11
CA ALA A 419 -19.33 45.88 15.35
C ALA A 419 -19.85 44.42 15.38
N PHE A 420 -21.09 44.22 14.97
CA PHE A 420 -21.69 42.90 14.82
C PHE A 420 -20.98 42.03 13.78
N ARG A 421 -20.57 42.60 12.64
CA ARG A 421 -19.83 41.87 11.60
C ARG A 421 -18.53 41.28 12.14
N TYR A 422 -17.75 42.07 12.87
CA TYR A 422 -16.49 41.61 13.47
C TYR A 422 -16.73 40.56 14.57
N ALA A 423 -17.70 40.80 15.46
CA ALA A 423 -18.08 39.82 16.48
C ALA A 423 -18.51 38.48 15.86
N LYS A 424 -19.27 38.52 14.77
CA LYS A 424 -19.67 37.30 14.05
C LYS A 424 -18.47 36.58 13.41
N LYS A 425 -17.51 37.30 12.82
CA LYS A 425 -16.27 36.69 12.28
C LYS A 425 -15.46 36.00 13.39
N LEU A 426 -15.27 36.68 14.53
CA LEU A 426 -14.57 36.14 15.70
C LEU A 426 -15.23 34.83 16.18
N LEU A 427 -16.55 34.86 16.39
CA LEU A 427 -17.28 33.68 16.87
C LEU A 427 -17.33 32.54 15.84
N LYS A 428 -17.39 32.86 14.54
CA LYS A 428 -17.30 31.84 13.48
C LYS A 428 -15.96 31.12 13.52
N SER A 429 -14.86 31.85 13.66
CA SER A 429 -13.53 31.23 13.83
C SER A 429 -13.48 30.37 15.10
N ARG A 430 -13.93 30.93 16.24
CA ARG A 430 -13.93 30.24 17.55
C ARG A 430 -14.72 28.93 17.57
N TYR A 431 -15.88 28.90 16.92
CA TYR A 431 -16.80 27.78 16.96
C TYR A 431 -16.82 26.96 15.67
N ASN A 432 -15.85 27.14 14.78
CA ASN A 432 -15.79 26.42 13.50
C ASN A 432 -15.79 24.90 13.69
N CYS A 433 -15.10 24.40 14.72
CA CYS A 433 -15.06 22.97 15.05
C CYS A 433 -16.45 22.36 15.36
N ALA A 434 -17.45 23.17 15.75
CA ALA A 434 -18.80 22.68 15.95
C ALA A 434 -19.48 22.28 14.63
N HIS A 435 -19.09 22.87 13.49
CA HIS A 435 -19.54 22.41 12.18
C HIS A 435 -18.95 21.02 11.86
N GLU A 436 -17.68 20.77 12.22
CA GLU A 436 -17.05 19.46 12.07
C GLU A 436 -17.72 18.39 12.96
N ASP A 437 -18.12 18.76 14.17
CA ASP A 437 -18.90 17.89 15.07
C ASP A 437 -20.25 17.47 14.47
N ILE A 438 -20.94 18.41 13.80
CA ILE A 438 -22.18 18.15 13.07
C ILE A 438 -21.92 17.15 11.94
N GLU A 439 -20.88 17.40 11.14
CA GLU A 439 -20.50 16.56 9.99
C GLU A 439 -20.05 15.16 10.38
N ASN A 440 -19.37 15.02 11.51
CA ASN A 440 -18.89 13.73 12.00
C ASN A 440 -19.93 12.95 12.82
N LEU A 441 -21.10 13.54 13.05
CA LEU A 441 -22.18 13.02 13.88
C LEU A 441 -21.71 12.73 15.33
N THR A 442 -20.82 13.56 15.89
CA THR A 442 -20.30 13.35 17.27
C THR A 442 -21.42 13.49 18.32
N TRP A 443 -22.49 14.19 17.96
CA TRP A 443 -23.72 14.33 18.72
C TRP A 443 -24.57 13.05 18.78
N LEU A 444 -24.32 12.06 17.91
CA LEU A 444 -25.07 10.80 17.86
C LEU A 444 -24.26 9.66 18.48
N ARG A 445 -24.82 9.05 19.53
CA ARG A 445 -24.22 7.92 20.25
C ARG A 445 -24.47 6.59 19.56
N LEU A 446 -23.77 6.37 18.45
CA LEU A 446 -23.82 5.11 17.71
C LEU A 446 -23.40 3.90 18.58
N ASP A 447 -22.58 4.11 19.61
CA ASP A 447 -22.26 3.10 20.62
C ASP A 447 -23.51 2.56 21.32
N ARG A 448 -24.41 3.44 21.77
CA ARG A 448 -25.65 3.05 22.45
C ARG A 448 -26.63 2.38 21.51
N ILE A 449 -26.74 2.92 20.30
CA ILE A 449 -27.63 2.37 19.27
C ILE A 449 -27.18 0.95 18.94
N GLY A 450 -25.90 0.74 18.62
CA GLY A 450 -25.37 -0.59 18.32
C GLY A 450 -25.51 -1.57 19.49
N CYS A 451 -25.16 -1.16 20.73
CA CYS A 451 -25.36 -2.01 21.91
C CYS A 451 -26.84 -2.42 22.11
N ARG A 452 -27.78 -1.51 21.83
CA ARG A 452 -29.22 -1.79 21.89
C ARG A 452 -29.67 -2.74 20.79
N MET A 453 -29.15 -2.58 19.57
CA MET A 453 -29.48 -3.44 18.43
C MET A 453 -28.97 -4.87 18.63
N THR A 454 -27.73 -5.04 19.10
CA THR A 454 -27.13 -6.37 19.27
C THR A 454 -27.37 -6.98 20.65
N GLY A 455 -27.98 -6.25 21.60
CA GLY A 455 -28.15 -6.69 22.99
C GLY A 455 -26.83 -6.87 23.77
N ARG A 456 -25.71 -6.34 23.28
CA ARG A 456 -24.37 -6.48 23.90
C ARG A 456 -23.99 -5.24 24.70
N LYS A 457 -23.05 -5.39 25.63
CA LYS A 457 -22.57 -4.28 26.49
C LYS A 457 -21.67 -3.28 25.77
N ALA A 458 -20.97 -3.74 24.74
CA ALA A 458 -20.08 -2.94 23.91
C ALA A 458 -20.13 -3.46 22.47
N ILE A 459 -19.75 -2.59 21.54
CA ILE A 459 -19.53 -2.93 20.13
C ILE A 459 -18.09 -2.58 19.77
N SER A 460 -17.52 -3.34 18.84
CA SER A 460 -16.17 -3.15 18.34
C SER A 460 -16.04 -1.89 17.45
N ALA A 461 -14.81 -1.51 17.10
CA ALA A 461 -14.54 -0.44 16.17
C ALA A 461 -15.14 -0.73 14.78
N ALA A 462 -15.01 -1.97 14.30
CA ALA A 462 -15.54 -2.41 13.02
C ALA A 462 -17.06 -2.28 12.96
N GLU A 463 -17.76 -2.76 14.00
CA GLU A 463 -19.22 -2.68 14.12
C GLU A 463 -19.71 -1.24 14.24
N TRP A 464 -19.01 -0.42 15.03
CA TRP A 464 -19.33 1.01 15.15
C TRP A 464 -19.17 1.72 13.80
N LEU A 465 -18.08 1.44 13.08
CA LEU A 465 -17.84 2.02 11.75
C LEU A 465 -18.88 1.54 10.74
N TYR A 466 -19.23 0.25 10.76
CA TYR A 466 -20.29 -0.31 9.92
C TYR A 466 -21.62 0.39 10.17
N LEU A 467 -21.99 0.58 11.44
CA LEU A 467 -23.21 1.31 11.81
C LEU A 467 -23.15 2.78 11.38
N LYS A 468 -21.99 3.43 11.51
CA LYS A 468 -21.79 4.80 10.98
C LYS A 468 -22.06 4.83 9.48
N LEU A 469 -21.52 3.87 8.72
CA LEU A 469 -21.74 3.77 7.26
C LEU A 469 -23.21 3.51 6.89
N LEU A 470 -23.96 2.75 7.70
CA LEU A 470 -25.41 2.61 7.50
C LEU A 470 -26.16 3.94 7.68
N VAL A 471 -25.71 4.74 8.65
CA VAL A 471 -26.32 6.02 9.01
C VAL A 471 -25.92 7.14 8.04
N THR A 472 -24.66 7.20 7.61
CA THR A 472 -24.15 8.27 6.74
C THR A 472 -24.23 7.93 5.27
N GLY A 473 -24.12 6.65 4.90
CA GLY A 473 -24.12 6.17 3.51
C GLY A 473 -22.84 6.44 2.72
N HIS A 474 -21.85 7.10 3.34
CA HIS A 474 -20.63 7.56 2.69
C HIS A 474 -19.42 7.15 3.53
N GLY A 475 -18.40 6.63 2.85
CA GLY A 475 -17.05 6.42 3.38
C GLY A 475 -16.07 7.30 2.62
N ALA A 476 -15.07 6.71 1.97
CA ALA A 476 -14.20 7.42 1.04
C ALA A 476 -14.71 7.23 -0.40
N ASP A 477 -15.60 8.12 -0.84
CA ASP A 477 -16.24 8.04 -2.17
C ASP A 477 -15.34 8.49 -3.32
N ASP A 478 -14.28 9.22 -3.00
CA ASP A 478 -13.23 9.69 -3.91
C ASP A 478 -12.14 8.64 -4.15
N ALA A 479 -12.06 7.62 -3.29
CA ALA A 479 -11.15 6.49 -3.46
C ALA A 479 -11.44 5.75 -4.77
N ARG A 480 -10.41 5.62 -5.61
CA ARG A 480 -10.49 4.95 -6.92
C ARG A 480 -9.97 3.53 -6.87
N PHE A 481 -8.93 3.27 -6.06
CA PHE A 481 -8.32 1.96 -5.94
C PHE A 481 -8.03 1.62 -4.47
N VAL A 482 -8.36 0.38 -4.09
CA VAL A 482 -8.05 -0.18 -2.78
C VAL A 482 -7.30 -1.48 -2.98
N MET A 483 -6.10 -1.56 -2.42
CA MET A 483 -5.27 -2.75 -2.46
C MET A 483 -5.14 -3.35 -1.06
N ILE A 484 -5.29 -4.67 -0.95
CA ILE A 484 -5.11 -5.40 0.31
C ILE A 484 -4.05 -6.47 0.10
N ASP A 485 -2.92 -6.34 0.79
CA ASP A 485 -1.87 -7.37 0.83
C ASP A 485 -2.16 -8.40 1.93
N GLU A 486 -1.73 -9.65 1.70
CA GLU A 486 -1.97 -10.80 2.57
C GLU A 486 -3.45 -10.93 3.01
N VAL A 487 -4.38 -10.83 2.06
CA VAL A 487 -5.84 -10.78 2.30
C VAL A 487 -6.38 -11.98 3.11
N GLN A 488 -5.67 -13.11 3.13
CA GLN A 488 -6.00 -14.27 3.95
C GLN A 488 -5.88 -14.04 5.47
N ASP A 489 -5.23 -12.95 5.90
CA ASP A 489 -5.13 -12.56 7.31
C ASP A 489 -6.29 -11.66 7.77
N TYR A 490 -7.13 -11.21 6.84
CA TYR A 490 -8.29 -10.41 7.15
C TYR A 490 -9.49 -11.30 7.46
N THR A 491 -10.28 -10.90 8.45
CA THR A 491 -11.55 -11.55 8.74
C THR A 491 -12.65 -11.00 7.86
N LEU A 492 -13.73 -11.77 7.70
CA LEU A 492 -14.85 -11.38 6.84
C LEU A 492 -15.51 -10.08 7.35
N THR A 493 -15.52 -9.86 8.67
CA THR A 493 -15.95 -8.61 9.31
C THR A 493 -15.14 -7.42 8.81
N GLN A 494 -13.81 -7.51 8.80
CA GLN A 494 -12.93 -6.42 8.34
C GLN A 494 -13.17 -6.12 6.85
N LEU A 495 -13.21 -7.17 6.02
CA LEU A 495 -13.42 -7.00 4.58
C LEU A 495 -14.80 -6.46 4.23
N THR A 496 -15.84 -6.83 5.00
CA THR A 496 -17.20 -6.29 4.81
C THR A 496 -17.25 -4.80 5.13
N VAL A 497 -16.56 -4.36 6.19
CA VAL A 497 -16.44 -2.94 6.52
C VAL A 497 -15.66 -2.18 5.44
N LEU A 498 -14.53 -2.72 4.97
CA LEU A 498 -13.75 -2.10 3.88
C LEU A 498 -14.55 -1.99 2.58
N ALA A 499 -15.23 -3.06 2.19
CA ALA A 499 -16.09 -3.08 1.00
C ALA A 499 -17.21 -2.03 1.09
N LYS A 500 -17.80 -1.82 2.27
CA LYS A 500 -18.82 -0.78 2.47
C LYS A 500 -18.24 0.63 2.55
N TYR A 501 -17.03 0.78 3.10
CA TYR A 501 -16.36 2.07 3.24
C TYR A 501 -15.84 2.62 1.90
N PHE A 502 -15.49 1.75 0.96
CA PHE A 502 -14.97 2.12 -0.36
C PHE A 502 -15.89 1.64 -1.51
N PRO A 503 -17.14 2.12 -1.58
CA PRO A 503 -18.20 1.52 -2.40
C PRO A 503 -17.99 1.62 -3.92
N ARG A 504 -17.10 2.51 -4.38
CA ARG A 504 -16.84 2.77 -5.81
C ARG A 504 -15.41 2.41 -6.24
N ALA A 505 -14.58 1.95 -5.30
CA ALA A 505 -13.18 1.68 -5.58
C ALA A 505 -13.04 0.33 -6.31
N HIS A 506 -12.03 0.25 -7.17
CA HIS A 506 -11.55 -1.02 -7.70
C HIS A 506 -10.68 -1.70 -6.65
N PHE A 507 -10.98 -2.96 -6.33
CA PHE A 507 -10.22 -3.74 -5.35
C PHE A 507 -9.19 -4.65 -6.00
N LEU A 508 -7.98 -4.65 -5.46
CA LEU A 508 -6.94 -5.63 -5.75
C LEU A 508 -6.57 -6.36 -4.46
N LEU A 509 -6.97 -7.62 -4.37
CA LEU A 509 -6.81 -8.45 -3.19
C LEU A 509 -5.70 -9.46 -3.48
N LEU A 510 -4.56 -9.38 -2.79
CA LEU A 510 -3.47 -10.33 -2.97
C LEU A 510 -3.30 -11.18 -1.72
N GLY A 511 -3.06 -12.46 -1.92
CA GLY A 511 -2.77 -13.34 -0.80
C GLY A 511 -2.37 -14.75 -1.22
N ASP A 512 -2.18 -15.58 -0.22
CA ASP A 512 -1.95 -17.01 -0.36
C ASP A 512 -2.93 -17.74 0.56
N SER A 513 -3.93 -18.41 -0.02
CA SER A 513 -4.94 -19.15 0.73
C SER A 513 -4.34 -20.21 1.66
N HIS A 514 -3.14 -20.70 1.35
CA HIS A 514 -2.41 -21.71 2.12
C HIS A 514 -1.56 -21.11 3.25
N GLN A 515 -1.45 -19.78 3.35
CA GLN A 515 -0.81 -19.08 4.46
C GLN A 515 -1.80 -18.51 5.48
N ALA A 516 -3.07 -18.92 5.46
CA ALA A 516 -4.05 -18.59 6.50
C ALA A 516 -3.75 -19.41 7.79
N ILE A 517 -2.85 -18.90 8.63
CA ILE A 517 -2.34 -19.61 9.83
C ILE A 517 -3.20 -19.42 11.09
N HIS A 518 -4.21 -18.56 11.01
CA HIS A 518 -5.17 -18.25 12.07
C HIS A 518 -6.54 -18.86 11.77
N GLU A 519 -7.31 -19.13 12.82
CA GLU A 519 -8.72 -19.48 12.69
C GLU A 519 -9.55 -18.18 12.58
N GLY A 520 -10.72 -18.26 11.96
CA GLY A 520 -11.64 -17.12 11.83
C GLY A 520 -11.30 -16.10 10.75
N THR A 521 -10.23 -16.29 9.97
CA THR A 521 -9.97 -15.44 8.80
C THR A 521 -10.86 -15.83 7.62
N ALA A 522 -11.07 -14.88 6.70
CA ALA A 522 -11.92 -15.09 5.54
C ALA A 522 -11.28 -16.11 4.59
N THR A 523 -12.07 -17.10 4.17
CA THR A 523 -11.67 -17.97 3.06
C THR A 523 -11.75 -17.21 1.74
N PHE A 524 -10.95 -17.60 0.75
CA PHE A 524 -10.98 -16.97 -0.59
C PHE A 524 -12.35 -17.06 -1.24
N GLU A 525 -13.10 -18.13 -0.97
CA GLU A 525 -14.48 -18.26 -1.44
C GLU A 525 -15.41 -17.22 -0.79
N GLN A 526 -15.34 -17.03 0.52
CA GLN A 526 -16.09 -15.97 1.21
C GLN A 526 -15.70 -14.57 0.73
N ILE A 527 -14.42 -14.34 0.44
CA ILE A 527 -13.93 -13.09 -0.14
C ILE A 527 -14.59 -12.86 -1.50
N ARG A 528 -14.56 -13.87 -2.38
CA ARG A 528 -15.18 -13.84 -3.71
C ARG A 528 -16.68 -13.55 -3.62
N GLU A 529 -17.40 -14.24 -2.74
CA GLU A 529 -18.84 -14.05 -2.54
C GLU A 529 -19.18 -12.64 -2.03
N LEU A 530 -18.44 -12.15 -1.02
CA LEU A 530 -18.62 -10.80 -0.46
C LEU A 530 -18.45 -9.74 -1.55
N PHE A 531 -17.35 -9.81 -2.29
CA PHE A 531 -17.02 -8.82 -3.31
C PHE A 531 -17.90 -8.95 -4.56
N ALA A 532 -18.34 -10.16 -4.91
CA ALA A 532 -19.31 -10.34 -5.98
C ALA A 532 -20.66 -9.69 -5.65
N ARG A 533 -21.11 -9.83 -4.40
CA ARG A 533 -22.34 -9.22 -3.91
C ARG A 533 -22.26 -7.69 -3.83
N THR A 534 -21.11 -7.15 -3.46
CA THR A 534 -20.95 -5.71 -3.16
C THR A 534 -20.46 -4.88 -4.35
N HIS A 535 -19.57 -5.44 -5.19
CA HIS A 535 -18.88 -4.73 -6.28
C HIS A 535 -19.10 -5.38 -7.68
N GLY A 536 -19.77 -6.53 -7.76
CA GLY A 536 -20.15 -7.15 -9.03
C GLY A 536 -19.13 -8.18 -9.54
N ASN A 537 -18.42 -7.89 -10.62
CA ASN A 537 -17.50 -8.88 -11.22
C ASN A 537 -16.24 -9.06 -10.36
N VAL A 538 -15.86 -10.32 -10.11
CA VAL A 538 -14.62 -10.69 -9.42
C VAL A 538 -13.81 -11.59 -10.33
N GLU A 539 -12.64 -11.15 -10.73
CA GLU A 539 -11.71 -11.94 -11.54
C GLU A 539 -10.60 -12.52 -10.68
N GLU A 540 -10.18 -13.76 -10.98
CA GLU A 540 -9.13 -14.45 -10.24
C GLU A 540 -7.88 -14.63 -11.11
N CYS A 541 -6.73 -14.24 -10.58
CA CYS A 541 -5.42 -14.52 -11.16
C CYS A 541 -4.61 -15.42 -10.24
N ARG A 542 -3.85 -16.36 -10.81
CA ARG A 542 -2.99 -17.27 -10.03
C ARG A 542 -1.53 -17.03 -10.33
N LEU A 543 -0.70 -17.00 -9.29
CA LEU A 543 0.76 -16.93 -9.39
C LEU A 543 1.36 -18.22 -8.85
N MET A 544 1.65 -19.17 -9.75
CA MET A 544 2.00 -20.56 -9.39
C MET A 544 3.51 -20.82 -9.40
N THR A 545 4.30 -19.82 -9.79
CA THR A 545 5.75 -19.94 -9.86
C THR A 545 6.42 -19.37 -8.60
N SER A 546 7.29 -20.15 -7.95
CA SER A 546 8.09 -19.70 -6.81
C SER A 546 9.46 -19.20 -7.25
N TYR A 547 9.80 -17.97 -6.87
CA TYR A 547 11.06 -17.30 -7.17
C TYR A 547 11.95 -17.14 -5.95
N ARG A 548 11.55 -17.69 -4.80
CA ARG A 548 12.26 -17.53 -3.52
C ARG A 548 13.05 -18.77 -3.13
N SER A 549 12.41 -19.94 -3.19
CA SER A 549 12.93 -21.19 -2.61
C SER A 549 13.47 -22.13 -3.69
N SER A 550 14.40 -23.00 -3.32
CA SER A 550 14.90 -24.06 -4.21
C SER A 550 13.79 -25.02 -4.64
N PRO A 551 13.93 -25.73 -5.78
CA PRO A 551 12.95 -26.72 -6.23
C PRO A 551 12.63 -27.80 -5.19
N GLU A 552 13.60 -28.21 -4.37
CA GLU A 552 13.40 -29.22 -3.33
C GLU A 552 12.55 -28.70 -2.18
N ILE A 553 12.78 -27.45 -1.73
CA ILE A 553 11.95 -26.80 -0.71
C ILE A 553 10.55 -26.53 -1.27
N THR A 554 10.46 -26.07 -2.51
CA THR A 554 9.17 -25.87 -3.19
C THR A 554 8.39 -27.17 -3.27
N ARG A 555 9.03 -28.30 -3.63
CA ARG A 555 8.39 -29.61 -3.65
C ARG A 555 7.89 -30.04 -2.27
N LEU A 556 8.66 -29.75 -1.22
CA LEU A 556 8.28 -30.08 0.16
C LEU A 556 7.05 -29.31 0.62
N PHE A 557 7.00 -27.99 0.50
CA PHE A 557 5.78 -27.29 0.90
C PHE A 557 4.63 -27.54 -0.07
N ALA A 558 4.90 -27.79 -1.36
CA ALA A 558 3.87 -28.17 -2.34
C ALA A 558 3.21 -29.51 -2.02
N SER A 559 3.91 -30.46 -1.41
CA SER A 559 3.30 -31.73 -0.99
C SER A 559 2.22 -31.55 0.08
N LEU A 560 2.15 -30.37 0.72
CA LEU A 560 1.09 -30.01 1.65
C LEU A 560 -0.15 -29.46 0.95
N LEU A 561 -0.08 -29.13 -0.35
CA LEU A 561 -1.20 -28.59 -1.13
C LEU A 561 -2.09 -29.70 -1.72
N PRO A 562 -3.33 -29.39 -2.14
CA PRO A 562 -4.18 -30.31 -2.91
C PRO A 562 -3.49 -30.75 -4.21
N GLU A 563 -3.74 -31.99 -4.65
CA GLU A 563 -3.04 -32.60 -5.80
C GLU A 563 -3.19 -31.80 -7.10
N GLU A 564 -4.38 -31.24 -7.35
CA GLU A 564 -4.68 -30.41 -8.53
C GLU A 564 -3.79 -29.17 -8.64
N GLU A 565 -3.43 -28.58 -7.50
CA GLU A 565 -2.57 -27.39 -7.47
C GLU A 565 -1.09 -27.74 -7.64
N ARG A 566 -0.68 -28.96 -7.25
CA ARG A 566 0.72 -29.40 -7.35
C ARG A 566 1.25 -29.42 -8.78
N ILE A 567 0.38 -29.74 -9.74
CA ILE A 567 0.75 -29.96 -11.15
C ILE A 567 1.25 -28.66 -11.81
N ASN A 568 0.76 -27.50 -11.34
CA ASN A 568 1.06 -26.21 -11.93
C ASN A 568 2.18 -25.45 -11.21
N LEU A 569 2.80 -26.04 -10.18
CA LEU A 569 3.85 -25.39 -9.41
C LEU A 569 5.20 -25.55 -10.09
N SER A 570 5.89 -24.44 -10.24
CA SER A 570 7.27 -24.44 -10.71
C SER A 570 8.16 -23.60 -9.78
N SER A 571 9.45 -23.94 -9.75
CA SER A 571 10.50 -23.12 -9.13
C SER A 571 11.51 -22.74 -10.20
N VAL A 572 11.94 -21.48 -10.17
CA VAL A 572 12.94 -20.94 -11.12
C VAL A 572 14.37 -21.08 -10.58
N HIS A 573 14.52 -21.50 -9.33
CA HIS A 573 15.84 -21.72 -8.73
C HIS A 573 16.48 -23.02 -9.20
N ARG A 574 17.82 -23.06 -9.07
CA ARG A 574 18.58 -24.28 -9.31
C ARG A 574 18.29 -25.31 -8.21
N PRO A 575 18.47 -26.61 -8.52
CA PRO A 575 18.50 -27.65 -7.50
C PRO A 575 19.43 -27.26 -6.35
N GLY A 576 18.88 -27.27 -5.15
CA GLY A 576 19.54 -26.93 -3.91
C GLY A 576 19.79 -28.15 -3.04
N ILE A 577 19.81 -27.92 -1.73
CA ILE A 577 19.99 -28.99 -0.75
C ILE A 577 18.61 -29.59 -0.45
N ALA A 578 18.53 -30.91 -0.45
CA ALA A 578 17.30 -31.61 -0.09
C ALA A 578 16.94 -31.32 1.38
N PRO A 579 15.64 -31.11 1.70
CA PRO A 579 15.20 -30.95 3.07
C PRO A 579 15.62 -32.14 3.93
N ARG A 580 16.09 -31.84 5.14
CA ARG A 580 16.47 -32.85 6.13
C ARG A 580 15.31 -33.08 7.08
N VAL A 581 14.88 -34.32 7.18
CA VAL A 581 13.76 -34.74 8.02
C VAL A 581 14.25 -35.77 9.02
N VAL A 582 14.06 -35.51 10.31
CA VAL A 582 14.62 -36.34 11.40
C VAL A 582 13.52 -36.67 12.39
N GLU A 583 13.21 -37.97 12.48
CA GLU A 583 12.32 -38.50 13.52
C GLU A 583 13.12 -38.95 14.75
N VAL A 584 12.98 -38.24 15.86
CA VAL A 584 13.52 -38.68 17.16
C VAL A 584 12.42 -39.45 17.88
N ALA A 585 12.28 -40.74 17.54
CA ALA A 585 11.16 -41.60 17.95
C ALA A 585 10.97 -41.66 19.48
N ASP A 586 12.06 -41.74 20.24
CA ASP A 586 12.03 -41.70 21.72
C ASP A 586 11.99 -40.27 22.28
N GLY A 587 11.81 -39.22 21.47
CA GLY A 587 11.90 -37.83 21.90
C GLY A 587 10.84 -37.40 22.92
N GLU A 588 9.68 -38.07 22.95
CA GLU A 588 8.64 -37.84 23.95
C GLU A 588 9.05 -38.37 25.34
N THR A 589 9.69 -39.54 25.39
CA THR A 589 10.17 -40.19 26.63
C THR A 589 11.59 -39.77 27.02
N ASN A 590 12.39 -39.33 26.05
CA ASN A 590 13.76 -38.86 26.16
C ASN A 590 13.91 -37.50 25.45
N THR A 591 13.37 -36.45 26.08
CA THR A 591 13.49 -35.07 25.60
C THR A 591 14.95 -34.62 25.40
N GLN A 592 15.91 -35.25 26.08
CA GLN A 592 17.33 -34.90 25.96
C GLN A 592 17.89 -35.29 24.59
N ALA A 593 17.55 -36.48 24.07
CA ALA A 593 17.99 -36.90 22.73
C ALA A 593 17.50 -35.95 21.63
N TRP A 594 16.22 -35.54 21.70
CA TRP A 594 15.67 -34.56 20.76
C TRP A 594 16.31 -33.17 20.91
N LEU A 595 16.60 -32.73 22.13
CA LEU A 595 17.30 -31.45 22.36
C LEU A 595 18.73 -31.48 21.81
N ASP A 596 19.43 -32.60 21.91
CA ASP A 596 20.79 -32.74 21.40
C ASP A 596 20.83 -32.75 19.87
N GLU A 597 19.84 -33.38 19.23
CA GLU A 597 19.63 -33.29 17.79
C GLU A 597 19.33 -31.85 17.34
N LEU A 598 18.41 -31.16 18.02
CA LEU A 598 18.10 -29.76 17.73
C LEU A 598 19.31 -28.84 17.93
N ARG A 599 20.10 -29.05 18.99
CA ARG A 599 21.35 -28.30 19.21
C ARG A 599 22.37 -28.55 18.12
N SER A 600 22.52 -29.80 17.68
CA SER A 600 23.41 -30.17 16.57
C SER A 600 23.02 -29.43 15.28
N ALA A 601 21.73 -29.41 14.93
CA ALA A 601 21.23 -28.68 13.77
C ALA A 601 21.47 -27.16 13.88
N ILE A 602 21.24 -26.58 15.07
CA ILE A 602 21.50 -25.16 15.33
C ILE A 602 22.99 -24.83 15.26
N ASP A 603 23.85 -25.65 15.87
CA ASP A 603 25.29 -25.43 15.91
C ASP A 603 25.89 -25.56 14.50
N ALA A 604 25.35 -26.44 13.65
CA ALA A 604 25.70 -26.53 12.23
C ALA A 604 25.23 -25.29 11.45
N ALA A 605 23.98 -24.87 11.64
CA ALA A 605 23.42 -23.70 10.98
C ALA A 605 24.10 -22.39 11.39
N ALA A 606 24.63 -22.30 12.60
CA ALA A 606 25.40 -21.15 13.09
C ALA A 606 26.76 -20.99 12.39
N GLN A 607 27.26 -22.02 11.69
CA GLN A 607 28.48 -21.95 10.88
C GLN A 607 28.21 -21.57 9.42
N ASP A 608 26.94 -21.59 9.00
CA ASP A 608 26.56 -21.17 7.65
C ASP A 608 26.51 -19.63 7.57
N GLU A 609 26.81 -19.08 6.40
CA GLU A 609 26.53 -17.67 6.10
C GLU A 609 25.02 -17.45 6.00
N GLY A 610 24.54 -16.34 6.58
CA GLY A 610 23.14 -15.93 6.50
C GLY A 610 22.35 -16.12 7.80
N LEU A 611 21.03 -15.99 7.69
CA LEU A 611 20.12 -16.00 8.83
C LEU A 611 19.30 -17.29 8.89
N THR A 612 19.41 -18.00 10.01
CA THR A 612 18.64 -19.21 10.30
C THR A 612 17.52 -18.92 11.28
N ALA A 613 16.29 -19.34 10.97
CA ALA A 613 15.17 -19.26 11.90
C ALA A 613 14.77 -20.63 12.45
N VAL A 614 14.78 -20.76 13.77
CA VAL A 614 14.06 -21.81 14.49
C VAL A 614 12.62 -21.33 14.68
N VAL A 615 11.68 -21.95 13.97
CA VAL A 615 10.28 -21.53 13.91
C VAL A 615 9.43 -22.45 14.78
N ALA A 616 9.09 -21.98 15.98
CA ALA A 616 8.22 -22.69 16.90
C ALA A 616 6.74 -22.41 16.63
N ALA A 617 5.86 -23.34 17.02
CA ALA A 617 4.42 -23.21 16.78
C ALA A 617 3.79 -21.97 17.46
N ASP A 618 4.24 -21.64 18.67
CA ASP A 618 3.69 -20.53 19.45
C ASP A 618 4.70 -19.91 20.45
N LYS A 619 4.30 -18.79 21.07
CA LYS A 619 5.09 -18.05 22.06
C LYS A 619 5.44 -18.86 23.32
N ARG A 620 4.59 -19.80 23.74
CA ARG A 620 4.88 -20.64 24.91
C ARG A 620 6.02 -21.59 24.59
N ARG A 621 6.02 -22.19 23.40
CA ARG A 621 7.11 -23.05 22.92
C ARG A 621 8.40 -22.27 22.71
N VAL A 622 8.35 -21.06 22.17
CA VAL A 622 9.51 -20.14 22.10
C VAL A 622 10.13 -19.92 23.49
N SER A 623 9.30 -19.57 24.49
CA SER A 623 9.77 -19.35 25.87
C SER A 623 10.43 -20.61 26.47
N TRP A 624 9.87 -21.78 26.18
CA TRP A 624 10.39 -23.06 26.64
C TRP A 624 11.72 -23.44 25.98
N LEU A 625 11.84 -23.23 24.66
CA LEU A 625 13.04 -23.49 23.86
C LEU A 625 14.17 -22.53 24.22
N SER A 626 13.88 -21.23 24.34
CA SER A 626 14.87 -20.21 24.67
C SER A 626 15.63 -20.53 25.95
N LYS A 627 14.95 -21.06 26.98
CA LYS A 627 15.59 -21.47 28.25
C LYS A 627 16.55 -22.66 28.11
N ARG A 628 16.35 -23.52 27.11
CA ARG A 628 17.12 -24.77 26.91
C ARG A 628 18.23 -24.65 25.88
N LEU A 629 18.03 -23.78 24.90
CA LEU A 629 19.01 -23.46 23.86
C LEU A 629 20.02 -22.42 24.35
N GLY A 630 19.61 -21.53 25.27
CA GLY A 630 20.50 -20.54 25.87
C GLY A 630 21.04 -19.57 24.82
N GLU A 631 22.34 -19.30 24.88
CA GLU A 631 23.03 -18.34 24.01
C GLU A 631 23.18 -18.82 22.56
N ARG A 632 22.81 -20.07 22.23
CA ARG A 632 22.84 -20.58 20.85
C ARG A 632 21.86 -19.89 19.91
N VAL A 633 20.81 -19.27 20.45
CA VAL A 633 19.77 -18.61 19.65
C VAL A 633 19.45 -17.23 20.18
N VAL A 634 19.16 -16.31 19.27
CA VAL A 634 18.65 -14.98 19.61
C VAL A 634 17.13 -15.00 19.54
N THR A 635 16.46 -14.93 20.68
CA THR A 635 15.00 -14.89 20.72
C THR A 635 14.46 -13.56 20.21
N VAL A 636 13.73 -13.60 19.09
CA VAL A 636 13.11 -12.44 18.46
C VAL A 636 11.72 -12.23 19.06
N ARG A 637 11.38 -10.96 19.27
CA ARG A 637 10.06 -10.52 19.73
C ARG A 637 9.55 -9.44 18.78
N ASN A 638 8.25 -9.22 18.79
CA ASN A 638 7.61 -8.22 17.95
C ASN A 638 8.29 -6.84 18.08
N GLY A 639 8.58 -6.19 16.95
CA GLY A 639 9.22 -4.88 16.89
C GLY A 639 10.76 -4.84 17.02
N LYS A 640 11.44 -5.98 17.22
CA LYS A 640 12.92 -6.03 17.17
C LYS A 640 13.43 -6.21 15.75
N LYS A 641 14.52 -5.50 15.40
CA LYS A 641 15.29 -5.75 14.17
C LYS A 641 15.92 -7.14 14.23
N LEU A 642 15.90 -7.84 13.11
CA LEU A 642 16.60 -9.11 12.93
C LEU A 642 18.11 -8.85 12.81
N PRO A 643 18.96 -9.74 13.33
CA PRO A 643 20.39 -9.71 13.03
C PRO A 643 20.61 -10.03 11.54
N ALA A 644 21.77 -9.61 11.01
CA ALA A 644 22.13 -9.90 9.61
C ALA A 644 22.46 -11.38 9.38
N GLU A 645 23.01 -12.04 10.40
CA GLU A 645 23.45 -13.44 10.36
C GLU A 645 23.24 -14.15 11.71
N GLY A 646 23.32 -15.48 11.71
CA GLY A 646 23.24 -16.33 12.89
C GLY A 646 21.89 -17.01 13.06
N VAL A 647 21.58 -17.50 14.27
CA VAL A 647 20.37 -18.28 14.55
C VAL A 647 19.40 -17.51 15.44
N VAL A 648 18.18 -17.32 14.94
CA VAL A 648 17.08 -16.67 15.65
C VAL A 648 15.99 -17.67 16.03
N LEU A 649 15.35 -17.43 17.18
CA LEU A 649 14.19 -18.22 17.63
C LEU A 649 12.95 -17.32 17.65
N MET A 650 11.88 -17.76 16.99
CA MET A 650 10.61 -17.03 16.93
C MET A 650 9.41 -17.96 16.78
N ASP A 651 8.21 -17.42 16.98
CA ASP A 651 6.96 -18.13 16.70
C ASP A 651 6.54 -17.95 15.23
N LEU A 652 5.73 -18.88 14.74
CA LEU A 652 5.26 -18.90 13.37
C LEU A 652 4.58 -17.59 12.93
N PRO A 653 3.72 -16.93 13.73
CA PRO A 653 3.14 -15.64 13.35
C PRO A 653 4.17 -14.54 13.11
N LEU A 654 5.28 -14.51 13.87
CA LEU A 654 6.37 -13.55 13.63
C LEU A 654 7.21 -13.93 12.40
N ALA A 655 7.39 -15.23 12.13
CA ALA A 655 8.11 -15.70 10.96
C ALA A 655 7.35 -15.44 9.65
N LYS A 656 6.02 -15.32 9.70
CA LYS A 656 5.20 -14.99 8.54
C LYS A 656 5.57 -13.60 7.99
N GLY A 657 5.75 -13.52 6.67
CA GLY A 657 6.20 -12.30 6.00
C GLY A 657 7.72 -12.05 6.06
N LEU A 658 8.48 -12.86 6.80
CA LEU A 658 9.95 -12.82 6.79
C LEU A 658 10.53 -13.88 5.84
N GLU A 659 11.83 -13.77 5.57
CA GLU A 659 12.61 -14.69 4.74
C GLU A 659 13.89 -15.08 5.47
N PHE A 660 14.27 -16.35 5.38
CA PHE A 660 15.46 -16.89 6.02
C PHE A 660 16.21 -17.80 5.06
N ASP A 661 17.54 -17.78 5.13
CA ASP A 661 18.39 -18.67 4.34
C ASP A 661 18.12 -20.14 4.74
N HIS A 662 17.92 -20.37 6.04
CA HIS A 662 17.64 -21.68 6.61
C HIS A 662 16.47 -21.61 7.61
N VAL A 663 15.52 -22.54 7.53
CA VAL A 663 14.48 -22.74 8.55
C VAL A 663 14.62 -24.09 9.23
N ILE A 664 14.57 -24.08 10.56
CA ILE A 664 14.48 -25.26 11.40
C ILE A 664 13.08 -25.29 12.04
N VAL A 665 12.29 -26.33 11.77
CA VAL A 665 11.03 -26.59 12.48
C VAL A 665 11.32 -27.63 13.57
N PRO A 666 11.37 -27.24 14.85
CA PRO A 666 11.84 -28.11 15.92
C PRO A 666 10.81 -29.17 16.37
N ASP A 667 9.55 -29.02 15.97
CA ASP A 667 8.41 -29.79 16.48
C ASP A 667 7.53 -30.37 15.35
N ALA A 668 8.12 -31.15 14.44
CA ALA A 668 7.47 -31.71 13.25
C ALA A 668 6.59 -32.97 13.50
N GLN A 669 6.19 -33.24 14.75
CA GLN A 669 5.36 -34.38 15.15
C GLN A 669 3.85 -34.14 14.98
N GLU A 670 3.07 -35.23 14.94
CA GLU A 670 1.60 -35.21 14.77
C GLU A 670 0.87 -34.39 15.84
N THR A 671 1.35 -34.38 17.09
CA THR A 671 0.71 -33.63 18.19
C THR A 671 0.73 -32.11 17.98
N VAL A 672 1.67 -31.61 17.17
CA VAL A 672 1.80 -30.18 16.81
C VAL A 672 1.22 -29.92 15.42
N TYR A 673 1.44 -30.84 14.49
CA TYR A 673 0.93 -30.77 13.13
C TYR A 673 0.07 -31.99 12.78
N PRO A 674 -1.17 -32.10 13.30
CA PRO A 674 -2.09 -33.18 12.92
C PRO A 674 -2.57 -32.98 11.48
N ASP A 675 -3.12 -34.02 10.82
CA ASP A 675 -3.70 -33.87 9.48
C ASP A 675 -5.04 -33.11 9.52
N THR A 676 -4.92 -31.80 9.70
CA THR A 676 -6.03 -30.83 9.69
C THR A 676 -5.67 -29.68 8.75
N PRO A 677 -6.66 -29.00 8.15
CA PRO A 677 -6.40 -27.88 7.25
C PRO A 677 -5.53 -26.78 7.87
N LEU A 678 -5.76 -26.44 9.14
CA LEU A 678 -5.01 -25.39 9.83
C LEU A 678 -3.54 -25.80 10.06
N ALA A 679 -3.30 -27.01 10.55
CA ALA A 679 -1.94 -27.50 10.79
C ALA A 679 -1.13 -27.61 9.49
N ARG A 680 -1.77 -28.08 8.41
CA ARG A 680 -1.21 -28.12 7.06
C ARG A 680 -0.79 -26.73 6.58
N ARG A 681 -1.64 -25.71 6.74
CA ARG A 681 -1.31 -24.30 6.41
C ARG A 681 -0.18 -23.75 7.28
N ARG A 682 -0.14 -24.09 8.57
CA ARG A 682 0.93 -23.67 9.48
C ARG A 682 2.28 -24.27 9.09
N LEU A 683 2.32 -25.57 8.79
CA LEU A 683 3.53 -26.26 8.36
C LEU A 683 3.99 -25.76 6.99
N TYR A 684 3.07 -25.57 6.04
CA TYR A 684 3.32 -24.93 4.75
C TYR A 684 3.98 -23.56 4.94
N THR A 685 3.39 -22.73 5.81
CA THR A 685 3.89 -21.38 6.06
C THR A 685 5.29 -21.42 6.66
N ALA A 686 5.55 -22.29 7.65
CA ALA A 686 6.86 -22.44 8.28
C ALA A 686 7.94 -22.82 7.25
N ILE A 687 7.70 -23.87 6.47
CA ILE A 687 8.65 -24.38 5.46
C ILE A 687 8.91 -23.33 4.38
N SER A 688 7.86 -22.66 3.91
CA SER A 688 7.96 -21.68 2.82
C SER A 688 8.74 -20.39 3.16
N ARG A 689 9.18 -20.21 4.42
CA ARG A 689 10.06 -19.09 4.79
C ARG A 689 11.52 -19.33 4.40
N ALA A 690 11.90 -20.56 4.09
CA ALA A 690 13.26 -20.94 3.73
C ALA A 690 13.61 -20.64 2.28
N MET A 691 14.83 -20.13 2.06
CA MET A 691 15.41 -19.92 0.73
C MET A 691 16.32 -21.07 0.29
N HIS A 692 17.16 -21.60 1.19
CA HIS A 692 18.25 -22.51 0.83
C HIS A 692 18.25 -23.86 1.56
N LYS A 693 17.88 -23.90 2.85
CA LYS A 693 17.87 -25.14 3.65
C LYS A 693 16.61 -25.24 4.52
N VAL A 694 16.17 -26.48 4.79
CA VAL A 694 15.09 -26.79 5.72
C VAL A 694 15.46 -28.02 6.55
N ASP A 695 15.40 -27.90 7.87
CA ASP A 695 15.46 -29.00 8.83
C ASP A 695 14.10 -29.17 9.51
N LEU A 696 13.50 -30.35 9.43
CA LEU A 696 12.27 -30.75 10.13
C LEU A 696 12.63 -31.81 11.17
N ILE A 697 12.53 -31.47 12.44
CA ILE A 697 12.88 -32.37 13.55
C ILE A 697 11.59 -32.68 14.32
N SER A 698 11.26 -33.95 14.49
CA SER A 698 10.10 -34.36 15.31
C SER A 698 10.52 -34.85 16.68
N GLN A 699 9.73 -34.46 17.69
CA GLN A 699 9.79 -35.01 19.03
C GLN A 699 8.74 -36.13 19.13
N GLY A 700 9.13 -37.38 18.87
CA GLY A 700 8.21 -38.50 18.69
C GLY A 700 7.92 -38.78 17.21
N GLY A 701 6.82 -39.50 16.93
CA GLY A 701 6.42 -39.87 15.56
C GLY A 701 6.22 -38.66 14.66
N ILE A 702 6.78 -38.71 13.44
CA ILE A 702 6.65 -37.59 12.50
C ILE A 702 5.19 -37.37 12.07
N SER A 703 4.83 -36.12 11.79
CA SER A 703 3.50 -35.79 11.29
C SER A 703 3.15 -36.62 10.04
N PRO A 704 1.91 -37.14 9.92
CA PRO A 704 1.46 -37.84 8.71
C PRO A 704 1.50 -36.96 7.46
N LEU A 705 1.49 -35.62 7.63
CA LEU A 705 1.65 -34.65 6.55
C LEU A 705 3.02 -34.72 5.86
N LEU A 706 4.01 -35.35 6.50
CA LEU A 706 5.39 -35.48 6.04
C LEU A 706 5.79 -36.94 5.77
N ALA A 707 4.82 -37.87 5.70
CA ALA A 707 5.08 -39.31 5.59
C ALA A 707 5.96 -39.68 4.37
N ASP A 708 5.80 -38.99 3.25
CA ASP A 708 6.57 -39.21 2.01
C ASP A 708 8.03 -38.73 2.11
N TRP A 709 8.40 -38.07 3.21
CA TRP A 709 9.72 -37.47 3.42
C TRP A 709 10.50 -38.11 4.58
N LYS A 710 9.97 -39.21 5.14
CA LYS A 710 10.61 -39.99 6.21
C LYS A 710 11.77 -40.84 5.72
#